data_AF-A0A4P5UGK4-F1
#
_entry.id   AF-A0A4P5UGK4-F1
#
_cell.length_a   1.000
_cell.length_b   1.000
_cell.length_c   1.000
_cell.angle_alpha   90.00
_cell.angle_beta   90.00
_cell.angle_gamma   90.00
#
_symmetry.space_group_name_H-M   'P 1'
#
loop_
_entity.id
_entity.type
_entity.pdbx_description
1 polymer ?
#
loop_
_entity_poly.entity_id
_entity_poly.type
_entity_poly.pdbx_seq_one_letter_code
_entity_poly.pdbx_strand_id
1 'polypeptide(L)'
;MNIPNNQQLTLRKAHELVRDLMTPIPWIYWLDFIFHISLGWVTFFVALNESESFVFQFFIYIVSTLSLYRAATFIHELTHFKKNTFKLFRLVWNLTCGIPLLIPSFTYDGTHNNHHKLDVYGTDQDGEYLPFAHKKPIEMILYLLLSFILPAIFIIRFLFLVPLSYLIPSLRKILWERLSALIINPNYKRQKDSIRHDKNWQIQEFSAFIFSATVLICIMLNILDYKILILWYAIGMIIVFLNALRTLSAHAYRNPNGQKMNFIEQYLDSVDINNNSLISELWAPVGLRYHATHHLFMNLPYHNLAEAQRRLVNGLGDSLLSSITKRDGLSDALQNIWREASTHALNANRGKYNINQELKVNKLRMGTAIVGLVYNPLSGSYKNQNAIFVNFCKTIPGLIIQDAKDSSEFETSINTLLCSKIDVLIIVGGDGTTQASLTCLLKSCPLTEWPILSIVSSGTTNMTASDIASHQDIKKSLLDLSRVLLNKTSPLFTERHLLCIKQAGQAQKCGMFFSVGLIARIVIFSRGRIKNIKLNGEIYSAISTLFYFFDTIYNHYFTKTLKKKIFISLEEKKFESDTSQLLFVSSLDRLLFGMRPYWGKEKHPLHVTFTTGEAKKLLRVALKIIFRPKSIDAKELGYLSFNVNKIELLLDEPYILDGEPYQVKAQDGPLCIEGIGPTTFLVW
;
A
#
# COMPACT_ATOMS: atom_id res chain seq x y z
N MET A 1 1.85 -25.63 23.00
CA MET A 1 0.51 -25.00 22.95
C MET A 1 -0.29 -25.70 21.88
N ASN A 2 -1.49 -26.17 22.23
CA ASN A 2 -2.28 -27.12 21.45
C ASN A 2 -2.73 -26.52 20.12
N ILE A 3 -2.17 -27.04 19.02
CA ILE A 3 -2.71 -26.88 17.68
C ILE A 3 -4.13 -27.49 17.71
N PRO A 4 -5.19 -26.79 17.27
CA PRO A 4 -6.54 -27.34 17.21
C PRO A 4 -6.54 -28.71 16.51
N ASN A 5 -7.28 -29.69 17.04
CA ASN A 5 -7.29 -31.09 16.57
C ASN A 5 -7.48 -31.22 15.03
N ASN A 6 -8.23 -30.29 14.43
CA ASN A 6 -8.50 -30.26 12.99
C ASN A 6 -7.27 -29.88 12.15
N GLN A 7 -6.37 -29.01 12.65
CA GLN A 7 -5.17 -28.59 11.93
C GLN A 7 -4.07 -29.67 11.95
N GLN A 8 -3.92 -30.40 13.05
CA GLN A 8 -3.00 -31.55 13.10
C GLN A 8 -3.41 -32.66 12.12
N LEU A 9 -4.72 -32.89 11.98
CA LEU A 9 -5.27 -33.84 11.01
C LEU A 9 -4.95 -33.40 9.57
N THR A 10 -5.10 -32.11 9.26
CA THR A 10 -4.75 -31.53 7.95
C THR A 10 -3.26 -31.65 7.64
N LEU A 11 -2.37 -31.39 8.62
CA LEU A 11 -0.93 -31.53 8.43
C LEU A 11 -0.48 -32.99 8.21
N ARG A 12 -1.08 -33.95 8.93
CA ARG A 12 -0.83 -35.38 8.68
C ARG A 12 -1.24 -35.78 7.27
N LYS A 13 -2.45 -35.38 6.86
CA LYS A 13 -2.95 -35.64 5.50
C LYS A 13 -2.05 -34.99 4.44
N ALA A 14 -1.59 -33.76 4.67
CA ALA A 14 -0.66 -33.08 3.79
C ALA A 14 0.66 -33.86 3.63
N HIS A 15 1.21 -34.38 4.73
CA HIS A 15 2.43 -35.20 4.70
C HIS A 15 2.23 -36.52 3.95
N GLU A 16 1.10 -37.19 4.11
CA GLU A 16 0.76 -38.43 3.39
C GLU A 16 0.74 -38.23 1.87
N LEU A 17 0.24 -37.08 1.39
CA LEU A 17 0.14 -36.76 -0.04
C LEU A 17 1.50 -36.59 -0.74
N VAL A 18 2.54 -36.22 -0.01
CA VAL A 18 3.86 -35.87 -0.55
C VAL A 18 4.98 -36.81 -0.10
N ARG A 19 4.65 -37.85 0.68
CA ARG A 19 5.64 -38.73 1.33
C ARG A 19 6.60 -39.40 0.34
N ASP A 20 6.10 -39.83 -0.81
CA ASP A 20 6.87 -40.45 -1.90
C ASP A 20 7.79 -39.46 -2.64
N LEU A 21 7.56 -38.16 -2.48
CA LEU A 21 8.32 -37.09 -3.16
C LEU A 21 9.54 -36.61 -2.37
N MET A 22 9.76 -37.10 -1.15
CA MET A 22 10.80 -36.62 -0.23
C MET A 22 12.24 -37.04 -0.58
N THR A 23 12.43 -37.89 -1.59
CA THR A 23 13.75 -38.44 -1.92
C THR A 23 14.38 -37.67 -3.09
N PRO A 24 15.54 -37.02 -2.90
CA PRO A 24 16.23 -36.32 -3.98
C PRO A 24 16.78 -37.32 -5.01
N ILE A 25 16.62 -37.01 -6.29
CA ILE A 25 17.17 -37.77 -7.42
C ILE A 25 18.50 -37.12 -7.87
N PRO A 26 19.68 -37.69 -7.57
CA PRO A 26 20.96 -36.97 -7.73
C PRO A 26 21.32 -36.57 -9.16
N TRP A 27 20.95 -37.37 -10.16
CA TRP A 27 21.31 -37.09 -11.56
C TRP A 27 20.57 -35.86 -12.11
N ILE A 28 19.36 -35.55 -11.61
CA ILE A 28 18.62 -34.34 -11.99
C ILE A 28 19.41 -33.10 -11.55
N TYR A 29 19.92 -33.09 -10.31
CA TYR A 29 20.77 -32.01 -9.81
C TYR A 29 22.03 -31.82 -10.65
N TRP A 30 22.72 -32.92 -10.98
CA TRP A 30 23.95 -32.85 -11.77
C TRP A 30 23.72 -32.36 -13.19
N LEU A 31 22.73 -32.91 -13.90
CA LEU A 31 22.43 -32.49 -15.28
C LEU A 31 21.99 -31.03 -15.33
N ASP A 32 21.07 -30.62 -14.46
CA ASP A 32 20.57 -29.25 -14.41
C ASP A 32 21.70 -28.26 -14.07
N PHE A 33 22.48 -28.55 -13.02
CA PHE A 33 23.58 -27.69 -12.61
C PHE A 33 24.69 -27.61 -13.67
N ILE A 34 25.19 -28.75 -14.17
CA ILE A 34 26.27 -28.78 -15.17
C ILE A 34 25.83 -28.05 -16.44
N PHE A 35 24.61 -28.29 -16.92
CA PHE A 35 24.10 -27.61 -18.10
C PHE A 35 24.12 -26.09 -17.93
N HIS A 36 23.52 -25.58 -16.85
CA HIS A 36 23.41 -24.13 -16.65
C HIS A 36 24.74 -23.46 -16.28
N ILE A 37 25.61 -24.11 -15.51
CA ILE A 37 26.92 -23.54 -15.18
C ILE A 37 27.84 -23.50 -16.40
N SER A 38 27.84 -24.56 -17.23
CA SER A 38 28.61 -24.58 -18.48
C SER A 38 28.05 -23.56 -19.48
N LEU A 39 26.73 -23.53 -19.69
CA LEU A 39 26.10 -22.55 -20.58
C LEU A 39 26.39 -21.12 -20.12
N GLY A 40 26.27 -20.86 -18.82
CA GLY A 40 26.53 -19.55 -18.22
C GLY A 40 27.94 -19.03 -18.45
N TRP A 41 28.96 -19.85 -18.20
CA TRP A 41 30.36 -19.45 -18.41
C TRP A 41 30.75 -19.41 -19.89
N VAL A 42 30.29 -20.35 -20.72
CA VAL A 42 30.57 -20.30 -22.16
C VAL A 42 30.00 -19.03 -22.77
N THR A 43 28.75 -18.70 -22.46
CA THR A 43 28.10 -17.48 -22.96
C THR A 43 28.71 -16.21 -22.34
N PHE A 44 29.20 -16.26 -21.10
CA PHE A 44 29.98 -15.19 -20.50
C PHE A 44 31.21 -14.86 -21.34
N PHE A 45 32.03 -15.87 -21.69
CA PHE A 45 33.22 -15.66 -22.51
C PHE A 45 32.88 -15.27 -23.96
N VAL A 46 31.80 -15.80 -24.53
CA VAL A 46 31.33 -15.36 -25.85
C VAL A 46 30.89 -13.89 -25.84
N ALA A 47 30.24 -13.41 -24.76
CA ALA A 47 29.80 -12.02 -24.63
C ALA A 47 30.97 -11.02 -24.53
N LEU A 48 32.17 -11.46 -24.12
CA LEU A 48 33.38 -10.64 -24.10
C LEU A 48 33.94 -10.37 -25.49
N ASN A 49 33.67 -11.25 -26.46
CA ASN A 49 34.10 -11.03 -27.83
C ASN A 49 33.23 -9.94 -28.47
N GLU A 50 33.87 -9.03 -29.19
CA GLU A 50 33.17 -8.00 -29.95
C GLU A 50 32.37 -8.67 -31.07
N SER A 51 31.07 -8.34 -31.13
CA SER A 51 30.17 -8.75 -32.21
C SER A 51 29.66 -7.51 -32.92
N GLU A 52 29.52 -7.58 -34.23
CA GLU A 52 28.92 -6.48 -35.01
C GLU A 52 27.43 -6.28 -34.67
N SER A 53 26.77 -7.30 -34.09
CA SER A 53 25.35 -7.25 -33.73
C SER A 53 25.16 -7.03 -32.22
N PHE A 54 24.75 -5.81 -31.86
CA PHE A 54 24.35 -5.47 -30.50
C PHE A 54 23.22 -6.38 -29.97
N VAL A 55 22.26 -6.75 -30.83
CA VAL A 55 21.12 -7.61 -30.43
C VAL A 55 21.61 -9.00 -30.05
N PHE A 56 22.54 -9.58 -30.81
CA PHE A 56 23.11 -10.88 -30.50
C PHE A 56 23.91 -10.82 -29.19
N GLN A 57 24.77 -9.81 -29.03
CA GLN A 57 25.56 -9.66 -27.81
C GLN A 57 24.68 -9.46 -26.57
N PHE A 58 23.63 -8.65 -26.67
CA PHE A 58 22.64 -8.47 -25.61
C PHE A 58 21.91 -9.78 -25.29
N PHE A 59 21.53 -10.56 -26.30
CA PHE A 59 20.91 -11.87 -26.08
C PHE A 59 21.83 -12.84 -25.34
N ILE A 60 23.11 -12.95 -25.76
CA ILE A 60 24.10 -13.80 -25.08
C ILE A 60 24.33 -13.35 -23.63
N TYR A 61 24.36 -12.04 -23.39
CA TYR A 61 24.43 -11.48 -22.03
C TYR A 61 23.26 -11.95 -21.15
N ILE A 62 22.03 -11.91 -21.68
CA ILE A 62 20.84 -12.38 -20.95
C ILE A 62 20.91 -13.88 -20.69
N VAL A 63 21.33 -14.69 -21.68
CA VAL A 63 21.49 -16.14 -21.52
C VAL A 63 22.52 -16.46 -20.44
N SER A 64 23.67 -15.78 -20.45
CA SER A 64 24.72 -15.94 -19.42
C SER A 64 24.18 -15.62 -18.04
N THR A 65 23.50 -14.48 -17.90
CA THR A 65 22.93 -14.01 -16.64
C THR A 65 21.91 -14.99 -16.07
N LEU A 66 20.92 -15.43 -16.86
CA LEU A 66 19.87 -16.33 -16.39
C LEU A 66 20.41 -17.73 -16.06
N SER A 67 21.38 -18.21 -16.84
CA SER A 67 22.01 -19.52 -16.61
C SER A 67 22.85 -19.51 -15.33
N LEU A 68 23.68 -18.47 -15.13
CA LEU A 68 24.46 -18.29 -13.91
C LEU A 68 23.56 -18.02 -12.69
N TYR A 69 22.44 -17.28 -12.85
CA TYR A 69 21.47 -17.08 -11.79
C TYR A 69 20.84 -18.40 -11.32
N ARG A 70 20.39 -19.24 -12.25
CA ARG A 70 19.86 -20.57 -11.92
C ARG A 70 20.91 -21.43 -11.22
N ALA A 71 22.14 -21.47 -11.75
CA ALA A 71 23.24 -22.20 -11.14
C ALA A 71 23.57 -21.70 -9.72
N ALA A 72 23.59 -20.38 -9.51
CA ALA A 72 23.81 -19.76 -8.21
C ALA A 72 22.69 -20.09 -7.22
N THR A 73 21.45 -20.20 -7.69
CA THR A 73 20.28 -20.48 -6.85
C THR A 73 20.32 -21.89 -6.21
N PHE A 74 21.08 -22.84 -6.76
CA PHE A 74 21.31 -24.14 -6.12
C PHE A 74 21.96 -24.04 -4.73
N ILE A 75 22.52 -22.89 -4.35
CA ILE A 75 22.93 -22.63 -2.97
C ILE A 75 21.80 -22.91 -1.97
N HIS A 76 20.55 -22.68 -2.35
CA HIS A 76 19.38 -23.02 -1.54
C HIS A 76 19.29 -24.52 -1.26
N GLU A 77 19.29 -25.35 -2.31
CA GLU A 77 19.26 -26.82 -2.18
C GLU A 77 20.46 -27.35 -1.40
N LEU A 78 21.65 -26.77 -1.61
CA LEU A 78 22.84 -27.14 -0.86
C LEU A 78 22.62 -26.99 0.65
N THR A 79 21.90 -25.96 1.11
CA THR A 79 21.66 -25.78 2.55
C THR A 79 20.68 -26.78 3.15
N HIS A 80 19.81 -27.41 2.35
CA HIS A 80 18.82 -28.38 2.82
C HIS A 80 19.26 -29.84 2.69
N PHE A 81 20.29 -30.12 1.90
CA PHE A 81 20.82 -31.47 1.82
C PHE A 81 21.21 -32.02 3.20
N LYS A 82 20.82 -33.27 3.45
CA LYS A 82 21.16 -33.97 4.68
C LYS A 82 22.67 -33.91 4.91
N LYS A 83 23.07 -33.69 6.16
CA LYS A 83 24.48 -33.67 6.55
C LYS A 83 25.21 -34.91 6.03
N ASN A 84 26.42 -34.71 5.52
CA ASN A 84 27.28 -35.72 4.88
C ASN A 84 26.80 -36.30 3.52
N THR A 85 25.75 -35.75 2.91
CA THR A 85 25.34 -36.10 1.53
C THR A 85 25.81 -35.05 0.52
N PHE A 86 25.81 -35.39 -0.78
CA PHE A 86 26.12 -34.45 -1.88
C PHE A 86 27.47 -33.69 -1.74
N LYS A 87 28.46 -34.28 -1.05
CA LYS A 87 29.77 -33.62 -0.79
C LYS A 87 30.49 -33.20 -2.07
N LEU A 88 30.57 -34.10 -3.05
CA LEU A 88 31.20 -33.82 -4.33
C LEU A 88 30.43 -32.73 -5.11
N PHE A 89 29.11 -32.78 -5.10
CA PHE A 89 28.28 -31.76 -5.75
C PHE A 89 28.52 -30.38 -5.13
N ARG A 90 28.56 -30.27 -3.79
CA ARG A 90 28.92 -29.02 -3.10
C ARG A 90 30.32 -28.52 -3.47
N LEU A 91 31.30 -29.42 -3.53
CA LEU A 91 32.67 -29.06 -3.90
C LEU A 91 32.71 -28.49 -5.32
N VAL A 92 32.14 -29.20 -6.29
CA VAL A 92 32.10 -28.75 -7.69
C VAL A 92 31.32 -27.44 -7.81
N TRP A 93 30.17 -27.33 -7.14
CA TRP A 93 29.37 -26.10 -7.12
C TRP A 93 30.17 -24.91 -6.58
N ASN A 94 30.92 -25.08 -5.47
CA ASN A 94 31.77 -24.01 -4.95
C ASN A 94 32.88 -23.63 -5.93
N LEU A 95 33.55 -24.60 -6.53
CA LEU A 95 34.67 -24.33 -7.43
C LEU A 95 34.24 -23.62 -8.73
N THR A 96 33.08 -23.99 -9.29
CA THR A 96 32.64 -23.48 -10.60
C THR A 96 31.62 -22.36 -10.52
N CYS A 97 30.91 -22.21 -9.39
CA CYS A 97 29.85 -21.21 -9.22
C CYS A 97 30.07 -20.34 -7.98
N GLY A 98 30.11 -20.95 -6.79
CA GLY A 98 30.17 -20.22 -5.51
C GLY A 98 31.36 -19.27 -5.39
N ILE A 99 32.57 -19.77 -5.56
CA ILE A 99 33.82 -18.99 -5.49
C ILE A 99 33.89 -17.99 -6.65
N PRO A 100 33.68 -18.38 -7.93
CA PRO A 100 33.72 -17.43 -9.04
C PRO A 100 32.68 -16.31 -9.00
N LEU A 101 31.54 -16.50 -8.33
CA LEU A 101 30.51 -15.46 -8.11
C LEU A 101 30.62 -14.78 -6.74
N LEU A 102 31.68 -15.06 -5.97
CA LEU A 102 31.89 -14.55 -4.61
C LEU A 102 30.73 -14.82 -3.64
N ILE A 103 30.06 -15.96 -3.81
CA ILE A 103 29.03 -16.50 -2.92
C ILE A 103 29.34 -17.97 -2.55
N PRO A 104 30.52 -18.29 -1.98
CA PRO A 104 30.78 -19.67 -1.57
C PRO A 104 29.73 -20.15 -0.58
N SER A 105 29.41 -21.44 -0.58
CA SER A 105 28.23 -22.02 0.07
C SER A 105 28.08 -21.68 1.56
N PHE A 106 29.18 -21.39 2.27
CA PHE A 106 29.12 -20.96 3.68
C PHE A 106 28.39 -19.64 3.87
N THR A 107 28.23 -18.80 2.84
CA THR A 107 27.50 -17.53 2.95
C THR A 107 26.00 -17.71 3.12
N TYR A 108 25.47 -18.91 2.86
CA TYR A 108 24.05 -19.24 3.05
C TYR A 108 23.82 -20.32 4.10
N ASP A 109 24.79 -21.22 4.29
CA ASP A 109 24.70 -22.32 5.26
C ASP A 109 24.38 -21.85 6.69
N GLY A 110 23.39 -22.47 7.33
CA GLY A 110 22.98 -22.16 8.69
C GLY A 110 21.99 -21.00 8.81
N THR A 111 22.18 -19.90 8.07
CA THR A 111 21.27 -18.74 8.09
C THR A 111 19.90 -19.13 7.56
N HIS A 112 19.84 -19.72 6.37
CA HIS A 112 18.59 -20.18 5.79
C HIS A 112 17.94 -21.31 6.60
N ASN A 113 18.75 -22.23 7.14
CA ASN A 113 18.22 -23.26 8.02
C ASN A 113 17.70 -22.72 9.37
N ASN A 114 18.11 -21.52 9.79
CA ASN A 114 17.58 -20.86 10.97
C ASN A 114 16.27 -20.14 10.64
N HIS A 115 16.14 -19.59 9.44
CA HIS A 115 14.89 -19.00 8.95
C HIS A 115 13.71 -19.99 9.09
N HIS A 116 13.87 -21.29 8.79
CA HIS A 116 12.79 -22.28 8.99
C HIS A 116 12.51 -22.71 10.43
N LYS A 117 13.27 -22.22 11.42
CA LYS A 117 13.06 -22.63 12.82
C LYS A 117 11.90 -21.86 13.45
N LEU A 118 11.05 -22.59 14.18
CA LEU A 118 9.90 -22.02 14.89
C LEU A 118 10.25 -20.89 15.87
N ASP A 119 11.41 -20.96 16.50
CA ASP A 119 11.86 -19.98 17.49
C ASP A 119 12.62 -18.79 16.89
N VAL A 120 12.92 -18.82 15.58
CA VAL A 120 13.73 -17.80 14.88
C VAL A 120 12.93 -17.08 13.79
N TYR A 121 12.12 -17.79 12.99
CA TYR A 121 11.40 -17.21 11.86
C TYR A 121 10.64 -15.94 12.25
N GLY A 122 10.85 -14.87 11.49
CA GLY A 122 10.15 -13.60 11.71
C GLY A 122 10.64 -12.78 12.89
N THR A 123 11.66 -13.24 13.63
CA THR A 123 12.29 -12.53 14.77
C THR A 123 13.51 -11.72 14.32
N ASP A 124 14.09 -10.91 15.21
CA ASP A 124 15.34 -10.18 14.94
C ASP A 124 16.57 -11.09 14.73
N GLN A 125 16.47 -12.38 15.12
CA GLN A 125 17.50 -13.38 14.88
C GLN A 125 17.40 -14.02 13.49
N ASP A 126 16.35 -13.70 12.73
CA ASP A 126 16.18 -14.14 11.37
C ASP A 126 16.91 -13.20 10.40
N GLY A 127 17.87 -13.74 9.67
CA GLY A 127 18.61 -13.01 8.64
C GLY A 127 17.81 -12.83 7.34
N GLU A 128 16.82 -13.68 7.10
CA GLU A 128 16.04 -13.73 5.85
C GLU A 128 14.63 -13.14 6.00
N TYR A 129 14.32 -12.57 7.17
CA TYR A 129 13.05 -11.89 7.40
C TYR A 129 13.22 -10.42 7.74
N LEU A 130 12.50 -9.57 7.02
CA LEU A 130 12.36 -8.15 7.32
C LEU A 130 10.89 -7.80 7.08
N PRO A 131 10.16 -7.20 8.06
CA PRO A 131 8.71 -7.01 7.96
C PRO A 131 8.34 -5.88 7.00
N PHE A 132 8.58 -6.09 5.71
CA PHE A 132 8.40 -5.11 4.65
C PHE A 132 6.96 -4.59 4.57
N ALA A 133 5.94 -5.41 4.86
CA ALA A 133 4.54 -4.97 4.90
C ALA A 133 4.26 -3.96 6.03
N HIS A 134 5.13 -3.87 7.04
CA HIS A 134 5.05 -2.91 8.15
C HIS A 134 6.09 -1.78 8.03
N LYS A 135 6.82 -1.72 6.92
CA LYS A 135 7.80 -0.66 6.62
C LYS A 135 7.23 0.35 5.63
N LYS A 136 7.96 1.45 5.42
CA LYS A 136 7.63 2.40 4.35
C LYS A 136 7.95 1.74 2.99
N PRO A 137 7.12 1.93 1.94
CA PRO A 137 7.38 1.35 0.61
C PRO A 137 8.76 1.68 0.04
N ILE A 138 9.32 2.84 0.39
CA ILE A 138 10.68 3.24 -0.01
C ILE A 138 11.76 2.24 0.45
N GLU A 139 11.56 1.52 1.56
CA GLU A 139 12.51 0.52 2.06
C GLU A 139 12.65 -0.67 1.10
N MET A 140 11.57 -1.06 0.41
CA MET A 140 11.64 -2.09 -0.63
C MET A 140 12.43 -1.61 -1.84
N ILE A 141 12.27 -0.33 -2.23
CA ILE A 141 13.04 0.27 -3.32
C ILE A 141 14.52 0.32 -2.93
N LEU A 142 14.84 0.78 -1.72
CA LEU A 142 16.22 0.83 -1.23
C LEU A 142 16.85 -0.56 -1.19
N TYR A 143 16.10 -1.58 -0.76
CA TYR A 143 16.53 -2.97 -0.80
C TYR A 143 16.85 -3.44 -2.22
N LEU A 144 16.00 -3.12 -3.21
CA LEU A 144 16.29 -3.43 -4.62
C LEU A 144 17.51 -2.68 -5.14
N LEU A 145 17.65 -1.39 -4.83
CA LEU A 145 18.77 -0.56 -5.24
C LEU A 145 20.11 -1.02 -4.64
N LEU A 146 20.09 -1.66 -3.46
CA LEU A 146 21.28 -2.25 -2.86
C LEU A 146 21.92 -3.33 -3.76
N SER A 147 21.12 -3.97 -4.61
CA SER A 147 21.61 -4.99 -5.57
C SER A 147 22.67 -4.45 -6.54
N PHE A 148 22.66 -3.15 -6.84
CA PHE A 148 23.65 -2.52 -7.71
C PHE A 148 24.98 -2.23 -7.02
N ILE A 149 25.02 -2.33 -5.68
CA ILE A 149 26.21 -2.06 -4.85
C ILE A 149 26.77 -3.36 -4.28
N LEU A 150 25.94 -4.37 -4.04
CA LEU A 150 26.32 -5.60 -3.35
C LEU A 150 27.48 -6.37 -4.01
N PRO A 151 27.58 -6.49 -5.36
CA PRO A 151 28.75 -7.12 -5.99
C PRO A 151 30.06 -6.39 -5.64
N ALA A 152 30.06 -5.05 -5.56
CA ALA A 152 31.23 -4.29 -5.13
C ALA A 152 31.60 -4.62 -3.67
N ILE A 153 30.59 -4.75 -2.80
CA ILE A 153 30.80 -5.14 -1.39
C ILE A 153 31.44 -6.53 -1.31
N PHE A 154 31.01 -7.49 -2.14
CA PHE A 154 31.66 -8.81 -2.18
C PHE A 154 33.10 -8.74 -2.66
N ILE A 155 33.39 -7.99 -3.71
CA ILE A 155 34.77 -7.78 -4.18
C ILE A 155 35.61 -7.20 -3.04
N ILE A 156 35.14 -6.12 -2.40
CA ILE A 156 35.86 -5.47 -1.30
C ILE A 156 36.08 -6.45 -0.13
N ARG A 157 35.02 -7.20 0.21
CA ARG A 157 35.04 -8.20 1.28
C ARG A 157 36.12 -9.25 1.03
N PHE A 158 36.09 -9.93 -0.11
CA PHE A 158 36.98 -11.04 -0.38
C PHE A 158 38.38 -10.60 -0.76
N LEU A 159 38.54 -9.57 -1.59
CA LEU A 159 39.84 -9.11 -2.06
C LEU A 159 40.64 -8.38 -0.98
N PHE A 160 39.99 -7.55 -0.16
CA PHE A 160 40.68 -6.68 0.81
C PHE A 160 40.40 -7.06 2.26
N LEU A 161 39.14 -7.26 2.66
CA LEU A 161 38.80 -7.43 4.08
C LEU A 161 39.18 -8.81 4.62
N VAL A 162 39.04 -9.87 3.82
CA VAL A 162 39.43 -11.23 4.22
C VAL A 162 40.90 -11.31 4.64
N PRO A 163 41.90 -10.95 3.79
CA PRO A 163 43.31 -11.03 4.19
C PRO A 163 43.61 -10.12 5.39
N LEU A 164 43.06 -8.91 5.42
CA LEU A 164 43.26 -7.98 6.53
C LEU A 164 42.66 -8.51 7.85
N SER A 165 41.55 -9.26 7.79
CA SER A 165 40.90 -9.82 8.97
C SER A 165 41.75 -10.87 9.68
N TYR A 166 42.69 -11.53 8.98
CA TYR A 166 43.64 -12.45 9.62
C TYR A 166 44.69 -11.72 10.47
N LEU A 167 44.93 -10.43 10.19
CA LEU A 167 45.84 -9.59 10.97
C LEU A 167 45.13 -8.83 12.10
N ILE A 168 43.84 -8.54 11.94
CA ILE A 168 43.07 -7.69 12.84
C ILE A 168 41.89 -8.49 13.44
N PRO A 169 41.98 -8.97 14.70
CA PRO A 169 40.93 -9.80 15.32
C PRO A 169 39.55 -9.14 15.42
N SER A 170 39.50 -7.83 15.67
CA SER A 170 38.24 -7.08 15.71
C SER A 170 37.54 -7.05 14.33
N LEU A 171 38.31 -6.89 13.26
CA LEU A 171 37.81 -6.97 11.89
C LEU A 171 37.31 -8.38 11.58
N ARG A 172 38.00 -9.44 12.00
CA ARG A 172 37.53 -10.83 11.84
C ARG A 172 36.16 -11.05 12.45
N LYS A 173 35.94 -10.53 13.66
CA LYS A 173 34.65 -10.61 14.34
C LYS A 173 33.55 -9.89 13.56
N ILE A 174 33.80 -8.66 13.11
CA ILE A 174 32.84 -7.88 12.32
C ILE A 174 32.53 -8.57 10.98
N LEU A 175 33.56 -9.01 10.26
CA LEU A 175 33.44 -9.70 8.98
C LEU A 175 32.58 -10.96 9.12
N TRP A 176 32.77 -11.72 10.20
CA TRP A 176 31.96 -12.88 10.52
C TRP A 176 30.52 -12.52 10.88
N GLU A 177 30.32 -11.62 11.85
CA GLU A 177 28.98 -11.33 12.37
C GLU A 177 28.08 -10.60 11.35
N ARG A 178 28.65 -9.74 10.51
CA ARG A 178 27.91 -8.78 9.67
C ARG A 178 28.04 -9.00 8.17
N LEU A 179 29.15 -9.55 7.69
CA LEU A 179 29.47 -9.62 6.26
C LEU A 179 29.69 -11.05 5.76
N SER A 180 29.40 -12.08 6.56
CA SER A 180 29.62 -13.47 6.17
C SER A 180 28.40 -14.18 5.61
N ALA A 181 27.21 -13.58 5.70
CA ALA A 181 25.95 -14.22 5.32
C ALA A 181 25.16 -13.40 4.28
N LEU A 182 24.48 -14.09 3.37
CA LEU A 182 23.50 -13.50 2.46
C LEU A 182 22.19 -13.32 3.22
N ILE A 183 21.90 -12.07 3.60
CA ILE A 183 20.79 -11.70 4.49
C ILE A 183 20.09 -10.44 3.99
N ILE A 184 18.84 -10.25 4.41
CA ILE A 184 18.07 -9.03 4.16
C ILE A 184 17.93 -8.16 5.41
N ASN A 185 18.06 -8.75 6.60
CA ASN A 185 17.92 -8.03 7.86
C ASN A 185 19.25 -7.39 8.29
N PRO A 186 19.41 -6.05 8.21
CA PRO A 186 20.69 -5.39 8.54
C PRO A 186 21.08 -5.53 10.02
N ASN A 187 20.13 -5.83 10.91
CA ASN A 187 20.38 -5.99 12.33
C ASN A 187 20.92 -7.38 12.69
N TYR A 188 20.78 -8.36 11.81
CA TYR A 188 21.22 -9.73 12.04
C TYR A 188 22.72 -9.79 12.38
N LYS A 189 23.03 -10.70 13.31
CA LYS A 189 24.40 -11.05 13.70
C LYS A 189 24.56 -12.56 13.61
N ARG A 190 25.46 -13.00 12.75
CA ARG A 190 25.74 -14.43 12.60
C ARG A 190 26.44 -14.99 13.83
N GLN A 191 25.87 -16.03 14.43
CA GLN A 191 26.48 -16.73 15.57
C GLN A 191 27.74 -17.51 15.14
N LYS A 192 28.69 -17.67 16.07
CA LYS A 192 29.99 -18.33 15.83
C LYS A 192 29.85 -19.75 15.27
N ASP A 193 28.91 -20.53 15.79
CA ASP A 193 28.73 -21.95 15.43
C ASP A 193 27.52 -22.17 14.49
N SER A 194 27.20 -21.17 13.67
CA SER A 194 26.01 -21.21 12.78
C SER A 194 26.13 -22.18 11.60
N ILE A 195 27.35 -22.46 11.14
CA ILE A 195 27.60 -23.34 9.98
C ILE A 195 27.36 -24.80 10.34
N ARG A 196 26.57 -25.50 9.52
CA ARG A 196 26.09 -26.86 9.81
C ARG A 196 26.78 -27.92 8.97
N HIS A 197 27.03 -27.63 7.71
CA HIS A 197 27.37 -28.62 6.69
C HIS A 197 28.87 -28.67 6.37
N ASP A 198 29.56 -27.53 6.42
CA ASP A 198 30.99 -27.47 6.07
C ASP A 198 31.85 -26.69 7.08
N LYS A 199 32.54 -27.43 7.96
CA LYS A 199 33.44 -26.85 8.96
C LYS A 199 34.70 -26.21 8.35
N ASN A 200 34.99 -26.43 7.07
CA ASN A 200 36.15 -25.88 6.36
C ASN A 200 35.82 -24.59 5.61
N TRP A 201 34.82 -23.83 6.08
CA TRP A 201 34.39 -22.58 5.45
C TRP A 201 35.50 -21.54 5.31
N GLN A 202 36.52 -21.55 6.18
CA GLN A 202 37.69 -20.68 6.07
C GLN A 202 38.47 -20.98 4.78
N ILE A 203 38.51 -22.23 4.34
CA ILE A 203 39.13 -22.61 3.06
C ILE A 203 38.31 -22.01 1.92
N GLN A 204 36.98 -22.14 1.94
CA GLN A 204 36.12 -21.52 0.91
C GLN A 204 36.31 -20.00 0.85
N GLU A 205 36.36 -19.35 2.01
CA GLU A 205 36.57 -17.91 2.11
C GLU A 205 37.94 -17.47 1.58
N PHE A 206 39.00 -18.20 1.95
CA PHE A 206 40.35 -17.93 1.49
C PHE A 206 40.49 -18.22 -0.01
N SER A 207 39.86 -19.28 -0.54
CA SER A 207 39.82 -19.56 -1.97
C SER A 207 39.15 -18.45 -2.77
N ALA A 208 38.11 -17.80 -2.23
CA ALA A 208 37.49 -16.64 -2.87
C ALA A 208 38.38 -15.39 -2.88
N PHE A 209 39.18 -15.18 -1.82
CA PHE A 209 40.26 -14.18 -1.85
C PHE A 209 41.29 -14.51 -2.94
N ILE A 210 41.82 -15.73 -2.97
CA ILE A 210 42.81 -16.16 -3.97
C ILE A 210 42.26 -15.99 -5.38
N PHE A 211 41.02 -16.43 -5.63
CA PHE A 211 40.38 -16.26 -6.94
C PHE A 211 40.31 -14.78 -7.36
N SER A 212 39.83 -13.91 -6.47
CA SER A 212 39.70 -12.46 -6.74
C SER A 212 41.06 -11.81 -6.98
N ALA A 213 42.06 -12.16 -6.17
CA ALA A 213 43.42 -11.67 -6.32
C ALA A 213 44.05 -12.15 -7.63
N THR A 214 43.86 -13.42 -8.00
CA THR A 214 44.34 -13.96 -9.29
C THR A 214 43.72 -13.23 -10.46
N VAL A 215 42.40 -13.01 -10.48
CA VAL A 215 41.74 -12.26 -11.57
C VAL A 215 42.30 -10.85 -11.67
N LEU A 216 42.44 -10.14 -10.54
CA LEU A 216 43.00 -8.79 -10.53
C LEU A 216 44.46 -8.75 -11.02
N ILE A 217 45.30 -9.66 -10.53
CA ILE A 217 46.71 -9.77 -10.94
C ILE A 217 46.80 -10.07 -12.44
N CYS A 218 45.99 -11.00 -12.96
CA CYS A 218 45.96 -11.30 -14.39
C CYS A 218 45.57 -10.08 -15.24
N ILE A 219 44.68 -9.20 -14.75
CA ILE A 219 44.34 -7.95 -15.43
C ILE A 219 45.50 -6.96 -15.35
N MET A 220 46.13 -6.81 -14.18
CA MET A 220 47.30 -5.93 -14.02
C MET A 220 48.49 -6.35 -14.89
N LEU A 221 48.64 -7.66 -15.13
CA LEU A 221 49.65 -8.23 -16.01
C LEU A 221 49.23 -8.28 -17.49
N ASN A 222 48.05 -7.73 -17.84
CA ASN A 222 47.47 -7.76 -19.19
C ASN A 222 47.27 -9.18 -19.76
N ILE A 223 47.15 -10.20 -18.91
CA ILE A 223 46.77 -11.57 -19.30
C ILE A 223 45.26 -11.64 -19.56
N LEU A 224 44.47 -10.85 -18.82
CA LEU A 224 43.02 -10.73 -18.96
C LEU A 224 42.65 -9.26 -19.25
N ASP A 225 41.66 -9.05 -20.11
CA ASP A 225 41.12 -7.72 -20.39
C ASP A 225 40.24 -7.23 -19.20
N TYR A 226 40.35 -5.95 -18.85
CA TYR A 226 39.52 -5.30 -17.83
C TYR A 226 38.02 -5.38 -18.12
N LYS A 227 37.62 -5.56 -19.39
CA LYS A 227 36.23 -5.83 -19.81
C LYS A 227 35.59 -6.99 -19.03
N ILE A 228 36.39 -7.98 -18.61
CA ILE A 228 35.94 -9.10 -17.77
C ILE A 228 35.31 -8.61 -16.47
N LEU A 229 35.92 -7.63 -15.79
CA LEU A 229 35.38 -7.10 -14.54
C LEU A 229 34.07 -6.36 -14.76
N ILE A 230 33.96 -5.60 -15.85
CA ILE A 230 32.74 -4.85 -16.18
C ILE A 230 31.58 -5.82 -16.43
N LEU A 231 31.80 -6.83 -17.27
CA LEU A 231 30.78 -7.83 -17.60
C LEU A 231 30.40 -8.65 -16.37
N TRP A 232 31.39 -9.11 -15.60
CA TRP A 232 31.17 -9.88 -14.38
C TRP A 232 30.40 -9.08 -13.33
N TYR A 233 30.73 -7.80 -13.16
CA TYR A 233 30.00 -6.89 -12.28
C TYR A 233 28.54 -6.71 -12.76
N ALA A 234 28.33 -6.44 -14.05
CA ALA A 234 27.00 -6.25 -14.62
C ALA A 234 26.11 -7.48 -14.44
N ILE A 235 26.63 -8.68 -14.73
CA ILE A 235 25.93 -9.95 -14.50
C ILE A 235 25.64 -10.14 -13.01
N GLY A 236 26.63 -9.92 -12.15
CA GLY A 236 26.46 -10.00 -10.70
C GLY A 236 25.34 -9.09 -10.19
N MET A 237 25.25 -7.84 -10.68
CA MET A 237 24.18 -6.92 -10.32
C MET A 237 22.80 -7.47 -10.71
N ILE A 238 22.64 -8.01 -11.92
CA ILE A 238 21.36 -8.56 -12.36
C ILE A 238 21.00 -9.84 -11.60
N ILE A 239 21.96 -10.72 -11.32
CA ILE A 239 21.76 -11.91 -10.48
C ILE A 239 21.21 -11.51 -9.10
N VAL A 240 21.87 -10.56 -8.43
CA VAL A 240 21.44 -10.09 -7.11
C VAL A 240 20.08 -9.39 -7.19
N PHE A 241 19.84 -8.59 -8.24
CA PHE A 241 18.58 -7.89 -8.44
C PHE A 241 17.40 -8.84 -8.66
N LEU A 242 17.58 -9.88 -9.49
CA LEU A 242 16.58 -10.95 -9.67
C LEU A 242 16.31 -11.69 -8.36
N ASN A 243 17.36 -12.03 -7.62
CA ASN A 243 17.22 -12.65 -6.30
C ASN A 243 16.49 -11.74 -5.30
N ALA A 244 16.73 -10.43 -5.34
CA ALA A 244 16.05 -9.45 -4.48
C ALA A 244 14.55 -9.35 -4.80
N LEU A 245 14.18 -9.31 -6.08
CA LEU A 245 12.78 -9.36 -6.53
C LEU A 245 12.09 -10.66 -6.07
N ARG A 246 12.77 -11.79 -6.25
CA ARG A 246 12.30 -13.09 -5.76
C ARG A 246 12.09 -13.07 -4.25
N THR A 247 13.04 -12.51 -3.51
CA THR A 247 12.99 -12.44 -2.04
C THR A 247 11.80 -11.61 -1.57
N LEU A 248 11.57 -10.42 -2.14
CA LEU A 248 10.38 -9.61 -1.82
C LEU A 248 9.06 -10.32 -2.12
N SER A 249 9.07 -11.32 -3.00
CA SER A 249 7.87 -12.05 -3.43
C SER A 249 7.71 -13.42 -2.77
N ALA A 250 8.67 -13.83 -1.94
CA ALA A 250 8.68 -15.13 -1.28
C ALA A 250 7.79 -15.18 -0.03
N HIS A 251 7.55 -14.02 0.58
CA HIS A 251 6.75 -13.86 1.80
C HIS A 251 5.80 -12.65 1.70
N ALA A 252 4.79 -12.64 2.56
CA ALA A 252 3.93 -11.50 2.80
C ALA A 252 4.55 -10.51 3.81
N TYR A 253 5.49 -10.94 4.65
CA TYR A 253 6.26 -10.11 5.58
C TYR A 253 5.40 -9.33 6.60
N ARG A 254 4.34 -9.97 7.11
CA ARG A 254 3.29 -9.36 7.93
C ARG A 254 3.53 -9.40 9.44
N ASN A 255 4.67 -9.89 9.92
CA ASN A 255 4.91 -10.02 11.36
C ASN A 255 5.71 -8.83 11.93
N PRO A 256 5.07 -7.83 12.54
CA PRO A 256 5.79 -6.73 13.18
C PRO A 256 6.46 -7.18 14.48
N ASN A 257 7.51 -6.45 14.89
CA ASN A 257 8.12 -6.52 16.23
C ASN A 257 8.80 -7.84 16.61
N GLY A 258 9.16 -8.68 15.64
CA GLY A 258 9.97 -9.86 15.90
C GLY A 258 9.27 -10.94 16.73
N GLN A 259 7.92 -10.98 16.70
CA GLN A 259 7.16 -11.96 17.47
C GLN A 259 7.36 -13.37 16.90
N LYS A 260 7.40 -14.39 17.77
CA LYS A 260 7.53 -15.77 17.32
C LYS A 260 6.24 -16.23 16.64
N MET A 261 6.37 -16.73 15.41
CA MET A 261 5.25 -17.30 14.66
C MET A 261 5.23 -18.82 14.79
N ASN A 262 4.04 -19.38 15.04
CA ASN A 262 3.82 -20.81 14.98
C ASN A 262 3.87 -21.31 13.54
N PHE A 263 4.00 -22.63 13.36
CA PHE A 263 4.19 -23.26 12.05
C PHE A 263 3.15 -22.85 10.98
N ILE A 264 1.88 -22.71 11.36
CA ILE A 264 0.82 -22.31 10.43
C ILE A 264 0.95 -20.84 10.04
N GLU A 265 1.32 -19.96 10.98
CA GLU A 265 1.58 -18.55 10.70
C GLU A 265 2.75 -18.38 9.73
N GLN A 266 3.82 -19.17 9.87
CA GLN A 266 4.96 -19.14 8.93
C GLN A 266 4.53 -19.55 7.52
N TYR A 267 3.71 -20.61 7.43
CA TYR A 267 3.16 -21.06 6.16
C TYR A 267 2.27 -19.98 5.52
N LEU A 268 1.39 -19.34 6.30
CA LEU A 268 0.49 -18.29 5.83
C LEU A 268 1.21 -16.98 5.45
N ASP A 269 2.36 -16.72 6.05
CA ASP A 269 3.23 -15.59 5.69
C ASP A 269 4.14 -15.91 4.49
N SER A 270 4.17 -17.16 4.02
CA SER A 270 4.92 -17.58 2.84
C SER A 270 4.05 -17.59 1.59
N VAL A 271 4.68 -17.47 0.42
CA VAL A 271 3.99 -17.32 -0.87
C VAL A 271 4.33 -18.45 -1.85
N ASP A 272 3.32 -18.98 -2.51
CA ASP A 272 3.45 -19.84 -3.69
C ASP A 272 2.93 -19.12 -4.94
N ILE A 273 3.66 -19.24 -6.05
CA ILE A 273 3.25 -18.72 -7.35
C ILE A 273 2.50 -19.81 -8.11
N ASN A 274 1.24 -19.54 -8.44
CA ASN A 274 0.34 -20.52 -9.04
C ASN A 274 0.56 -20.71 -10.55
N ASN A 275 1.07 -19.70 -11.24
CA ASN A 275 1.24 -19.75 -12.69
C ASN A 275 2.48 -20.58 -13.08
N ASN A 276 2.25 -21.77 -13.65
CA ASN A 276 3.28 -22.64 -14.25
C ASN A 276 3.86 -22.09 -15.58
N SER A 277 4.05 -20.77 -15.67
CA SER A 277 4.70 -20.14 -16.83
C SER A 277 6.20 -20.39 -16.79
N LEU A 278 6.82 -20.59 -17.97
CA LEU A 278 8.28 -20.60 -18.12
C LEU A 278 8.93 -19.33 -17.53
N ILE A 279 8.20 -18.21 -17.57
CA ILE A 279 8.63 -16.92 -17.00
C ILE A 279 8.88 -17.03 -15.48
N SER A 280 8.02 -17.75 -14.75
CA SER A 280 8.18 -17.94 -13.30
C SER A 280 9.47 -18.68 -12.94
N GLU A 281 9.87 -19.64 -13.78
CA GLU A 281 11.10 -20.40 -13.61
C GLU A 281 12.35 -19.54 -13.83
N LEU A 282 12.27 -18.48 -14.63
CA LEU A 282 13.41 -17.60 -14.90
C LEU A 282 13.79 -16.73 -13.69
N TRP A 283 12.80 -16.23 -12.93
CA TRP A 283 13.06 -15.34 -11.79
C TRP A 283 13.01 -16.04 -10.42
N ALA A 284 12.30 -17.18 -10.30
CA ALA A 284 12.30 -18.04 -9.12
C ALA A 284 12.60 -19.51 -9.49
N PRO A 285 13.84 -19.79 -9.96
CA PRO A 285 14.24 -21.12 -10.39
C PRO A 285 14.38 -22.09 -9.21
N VAL A 286 14.66 -23.35 -9.52
CA VAL A 286 14.98 -24.39 -8.53
C VAL A 286 13.85 -24.52 -7.49
N GLY A 287 12.60 -24.50 -7.97
CA GLY A 287 11.40 -24.70 -7.16
C GLY A 287 11.07 -23.56 -6.18
N LEU A 288 11.86 -22.48 -6.13
CA LEU A 288 11.65 -21.36 -5.21
C LEU A 288 10.35 -20.59 -5.42
N ARG A 289 9.68 -20.77 -6.57
CA ARG A 289 8.33 -20.24 -6.80
C ARG A 289 7.27 -20.90 -5.91
N TYR A 290 7.56 -22.05 -5.29
CA TYR A 290 6.68 -22.73 -4.34
C TYR A 290 7.24 -22.59 -2.91
N HIS A 291 7.46 -21.34 -2.47
CA HIS A 291 8.14 -21.07 -1.21
C HIS A 291 7.30 -21.46 0.03
N ALA A 292 5.98 -21.29 0.00
CA ALA A 292 5.12 -21.74 1.09
C ALA A 292 5.10 -23.27 1.20
N THR A 293 5.05 -23.96 0.06
CA THR A 293 5.17 -25.44 0.02
C THR A 293 6.52 -25.90 0.58
N HIS A 294 7.60 -25.18 0.24
CA HIS A 294 8.93 -25.43 0.79
C HIS A 294 8.99 -25.25 2.31
N HIS A 295 8.41 -24.16 2.86
CA HIS A 295 8.31 -23.98 4.31
C HIS A 295 7.50 -25.07 5.01
N LEU A 296 6.48 -25.62 4.34
CA LEU A 296 5.70 -26.74 4.85
C LEU A 296 6.51 -28.05 4.88
N PHE A 297 7.39 -28.26 3.89
CA PHE A 297 8.17 -29.49 3.73
C PHE A 297 9.60 -29.21 3.27
N MET A 298 10.41 -28.61 4.15
CA MET A 298 11.77 -28.14 3.84
C MET A 298 12.76 -29.20 3.30
N ASN A 299 12.46 -30.48 3.44
CA ASN A 299 13.28 -31.57 2.91
C ASN A 299 12.86 -32.03 1.50
N LEU A 300 11.79 -31.45 0.94
CA LEU A 300 11.37 -31.77 -0.43
C LEU A 300 12.44 -31.28 -1.40
N PRO A 301 12.91 -32.15 -2.31
CA PRO A 301 13.83 -31.74 -3.35
C PRO A 301 13.12 -30.82 -4.34
N TYR A 302 13.84 -29.81 -4.86
CA TYR A 302 13.20 -28.78 -5.68
C TYR A 302 12.39 -29.29 -6.87
N HIS A 303 12.88 -30.35 -7.53
CA HIS A 303 12.26 -30.93 -8.73
C HIS A 303 10.92 -31.61 -8.43
N ASN A 304 10.58 -31.83 -7.15
CA ASN A 304 9.30 -32.38 -6.73
C ASN A 304 8.35 -31.32 -6.14
N LEU A 305 8.77 -30.06 -5.94
CA LEU A 305 7.93 -29.04 -5.31
C LEU A 305 6.67 -28.70 -6.13
N ALA A 306 6.77 -28.69 -7.45
CA ALA A 306 5.61 -28.45 -8.33
C ALA A 306 4.55 -29.54 -8.20
N GLU A 307 4.98 -30.80 -8.19
CA GLU A 307 4.10 -31.96 -8.04
C GLU A 307 3.52 -32.03 -6.63
N ALA A 308 4.34 -31.74 -5.60
CA ALA A 308 3.88 -31.65 -4.23
C ALA A 308 2.78 -30.60 -4.08
N GLN A 309 2.99 -29.39 -4.63
CA GLN A 309 1.99 -28.33 -4.58
C GLN A 309 0.69 -28.75 -5.30
N ARG A 310 0.79 -29.37 -6.48
CA ARG A 310 -0.38 -29.89 -7.21
C ARG A 310 -1.17 -30.90 -6.37
N ARG A 311 -0.49 -31.83 -5.70
CA ARG A 311 -1.13 -32.82 -4.81
C ARG A 311 -1.75 -32.20 -3.57
N LEU A 312 -1.10 -31.19 -2.97
CA LEU A 312 -1.62 -30.48 -1.81
C LEU A 312 -2.90 -29.71 -2.17
N VAL A 313 -2.90 -28.97 -3.28
CA VAL A 313 -4.09 -28.24 -3.75
C VAL A 313 -5.25 -29.20 -4.04
N ASN A 314 -4.99 -30.32 -4.73
CA ASN A 314 -6.04 -31.29 -5.06
C ASN A 314 -6.52 -32.11 -3.85
N GLY A 315 -5.61 -32.51 -2.95
CA GLY A 315 -5.90 -33.44 -1.85
C GLY A 315 -6.42 -32.78 -0.57
N LEU A 316 -6.13 -31.49 -0.37
CA LEU A 316 -6.65 -30.68 0.75
C LEU A 316 -7.88 -29.85 0.37
N GLY A 317 -8.23 -29.80 -0.93
CA GLY A 317 -9.32 -28.98 -1.48
C GLY A 317 -9.08 -27.47 -1.29
N ASP A 318 -10.10 -26.65 -1.60
CA ASP A 318 -10.15 -25.20 -1.32
C ASP A 318 -10.27 -24.91 0.19
N SER A 319 -9.48 -25.59 1.01
CA SER A 319 -9.25 -25.14 2.38
C SER A 319 -8.71 -23.72 2.33
N LEU A 320 -9.31 -22.83 3.14
CA LEU A 320 -9.00 -21.39 3.25
C LEU A 320 -7.49 -21.10 3.35
N LEU A 321 -6.71 -22.05 3.85
CA LEU A 321 -5.25 -21.96 3.98
C LEU A 321 -4.52 -21.91 2.63
N SER A 322 -5.01 -22.61 1.61
CA SER A 322 -4.34 -22.72 0.30
C SER A 322 -4.57 -21.50 -0.61
N SER A 323 -5.63 -20.72 -0.38
CA SER A 323 -5.92 -19.51 -1.17
C SER A 323 -5.13 -18.29 -0.68
N ILE A 324 -4.77 -18.24 0.60
CA ILE A 324 -4.09 -17.09 1.23
C ILE A 324 -2.62 -16.98 0.79
N THR A 325 -1.95 -18.12 0.59
CA THR A 325 -0.52 -18.19 0.23
C THR A 325 -0.29 -18.06 -1.29
N LYS A 326 -1.31 -18.25 -2.12
CA LYS A 326 -1.18 -18.22 -3.58
C LYS A 326 -1.10 -16.79 -4.14
N ARG A 327 -0.23 -16.59 -5.13
CA ARG A 327 -0.16 -15.38 -5.97
C ARG A 327 -0.12 -15.75 -7.44
N ASP A 328 -0.59 -14.85 -8.30
CA ASP A 328 -0.67 -15.10 -9.74
C ASP A 328 0.69 -14.93 -10.44
N GLY A 329 1.63 -14.21 -9.83
CA GLY A 329 2.97 -13.99 -10.35
C GLY A 329 3.74 -12.94 -9.57
N LEU A 330 4.92 -12.58 -10.07
CA LEU A 330 5.80 -11.58 -9.47
C LEU A 330 5.11 -10.23 -9.24
N SER A 331 4.39 -9.76 -10.26
CA SER A 331 3.69 -8.46 -10.21
C SER A 331 2.62 -8.43 -9.12
N ASP A 332 1.81 -9.48 -9.01
CA ASP A 332 0.77 -9.60 -7.98
C ASP A 332 1.37 -9.68 -6.57
N ALA A 333 2.44 -10.47 -6.37
CA ALA A 333 3.14 -10.54 -5.08
C ALA A 333 3.69 -9.17 -4.64
N LEU A 334 4.39 -8.47 -5.54
CA LEU A 334 4.96 -7.14 -5.27
C LEU A 334 3.88 -6.06 -5.04
N GLN A 335 2.79 -6.08 -5.81
CA GLN A 335 1.68 -5.12 -5.63
C GLN A 335 0.99 -5.29 -4.29
N ASN A 336 0.78 -6.54 -3.84
CA ASN A 336 0.13 -6.81 -2.55
C ASN A 336 0.98 -6.29 -1.39
N ILE A 337 2.27 -6.64 -1.34
CA ILE A 337 3.14 -6.18 -0.26
C ILE A 337 3.33 -4.66 -0.29
N TRP A 338 3.45 -4.06 -1.49
CA TRP A 338 3.52 -2.61 -1.66
C TRP A 338 2.27 -1.91 -1.13
N ARG A 339 1.08 -2.45 -1.43
CA ARG A 339 -0.20 -1.93 -0.95
C ARG A 339 -0.28 -2.01 0.57
N GLU A 340 0.07 -3.15 1.16
CA GLU A 340 0.07 -3.33 2.62
C GLU A 340 1.04 -2.36 3.31
N ALA A 341 2.28 -2.24 2.82
CA ALA A 341 3.26 -1.28 3.31
C ALA A 341 2.81 0.18 3.16
N SER A 342 2.14 0.52 2.04
CA SER A 342 1.59 1.85 1.81
C SER A 342 0.47 2.16 2.81
N THR A 343 -0.45 1.23 3.02
CA THR A 343 -1.52 1.34 4.01
C THR A 343 -0.96 1.46 5.42
N HIS A 344 0.05 0.66 5.77
CA HIS A 344 0.72 0.75 7.06
C HIS A 344 1.43 2.10 7.24
N ALA A 345 2.18 2.58 6.25
CA ALA A 345 2.86 3.88 6.32
C ALA A 345 1.88 5.05 6.44
N LEU A 346 0.72 4.96 5.76
CA LEU A 346 -0.38 5.90 5.93
C LEU A 346 -0.92 5.85 7.37
N ASN A 347 -1.13 4.66 7.93
CA ASN A 347 -1.61 4.48 9.31
C ASN A 347 -0.58 4.89 10.38
N ALA A 348 0.71 4.66 10.16
CA ALA A 348 1.78 5.01 11.09
C ALA A 348 2.01 6.54 11.14
N ASN A 349 1.91 7.22 10.01
CA ASN A 349 1.94 8.69 9.96
C ASN A 349 0.68 9.32 10.56
N ARG A 350 -0.39 8.54 10.77
CA ARG A 350 -1.62 8.93 11.45
C ARG A 350 -1.54 8.77 12.98
N GLY A 351 -0.47 8.18 13.54
CA GLY A 351 -0.35 7.81 14.96
C GLY A 351 -0.22 8.95 15.99
N LYS A 352 -1.33 9.65 16.25
CA LYS A 352 -1.74 10.17 17.57
C LYS A 352 -3.26 10.05 17.66
N TYR A 353 -3.78 8.84 17.92
CA TYR A 353 -5.21 8.61 18.08
C TYR A 353 -5.58 7.92 19.40
N ASN A 354 -6.83 8.16 19.76
CA ASN A 354 -7.49 7.90 21.03
C ASN A 354 -7.84 6.40 21.19
N ILE A 355 -7.52 5.81 22.36
CA ILE A 355 -7.72 4.38 22.71
C ILE A 355 -9.14 3.87 22.36
N ASN A 356 -10.15 4.73 22.48
CA ASN A 356 -11.54 4.39 22.17
C ASN A 356 -11.80 4.08 20.70
N GLN A 357 -11.08 4.69 19.75
CA GLN A 357 -11.25 4.40 18.33
C GLN A 357 -10.62 3.05 17.95
N GLU A 358 -9.46 2.72 18.53
CA GLU A 358 -8.78 1.44 18.30
C GLU A 358 -9.64 0.25 18.78
N LEU A 359 -10.32 0.40 19.92
CA LEU A 359 -11.28 -0.58 20.41
C LEU A 359 -12.42 -0.84 19.41
N LYS A 360 -12.98 0.21 18.80
CA LYS A 360 -14.06 0.08 17.80
C LYS A 360 -13.57 -0.58 16.51
N VAL A 361 -12.35 -0.25 16.06
CA VAL A 361 -11.70 -0.91 14.91
C VAL A 361 -11.48 -2.40 15.18
N ASN A 362 -11.03 -2.76 16.38
CA ASN A 362 -10.83 -4.16 16.76
C ASN A 362 -12.14 -4.94 16.82
N LYS A 363 -13.19 -4.37 17.42
CA LYS A 363 -14.54 -4.98 17.39
C LYS A 363 -15.04 -5.21 15.95
N LEU A 364 -14.79 -4.25 15.06
CA LEU A 364 -15.17 -4.40 13.65
C LEU A 364 -14.42 -5.56 13.00
N ARG A 365 -13.09 -5.65 13.20
CA ARG A 365 -12.27 -6.77 12.69
C ARG A 365 -12.65 -8.12 13.27
N MET A 366 -13.14 -8.15 14.52
CA MET A 366 -13.62 -9.34 15.20
C MET A 366 -15.07 -9.70 14.84
N GLY A 367 -15.79 -8.84 14.11
CA GLY A 367 -17.19 -9.07 13.71
C GLY A 367 -18.18 -8.92 14.87
N THR A 368 -17.79 -8.22 15.92
CA THR A 368 -18.60 -7.99 17.13
C THR A 368 -19.02 -6.52 17.26
N ALA A 369 -18.81 -5.70 16.23
CA ALA A 369 -19.18 -4.29 16.23
C ALA A 369 -20.71 -4.12 16.15
N ILE A 370 -21.25 -3.21 16.96
CA ILE A 370 -22.65 -2.80 16.87
C ILE A 370 -22.77 -1.77 15.75
N VAL A 371 -23.60 -2.06 14.75
CA VAL A 371 -23.73 -1.23 13.56
C VAL A 371 -25.07 -0.49 13.59
N GLY A 372 -25.00 0.83 13.52
CA GLY A 372 -26.14 1.71 13.32
C GLY A 372 -26.20 2.22 11.89
N LEU A 373 -27.40 2.44 11.38
CA LEU A 373 -27.64 3.03 10.06
C LEU A 373 -28.70 4.12 10.15
N VAL A 374 -28.39 5.27 9.57
CA VAL A 374 -29.33 6.37 9.35
C VAL A 374 -29.49 6.64 7.85
N TYR A 375 -30.72 6.83 7.39
CA TYR A 375 -30.98 7.14 5.98
C TYR A 375 -32.10 8.16 5.81
N ASN A 376 -32.06 8.89 4.69
CA ASN A 376 -33.14 9.81 4.30
C ASN A 376 -34.06 9.16 3.25
N PRO A 377 -35.32 8.84 3.58
CA PRO A 377 -36.24 8.19 2.64
C PRO A 377 -36.68 9.10 1.48
N LEU A 378 -36.42 10.41 1.58
CA LEU A 378 -36.69 11.38 0.52
C LEU A 378 -35.53 11.52 -0.48
N SER A 379 -34.40 10.83 -0.28
CA SER A 379 -33.27 10.89 -1.22
C SER A 379 -33.65 10.28 -2.58
N GLY A 380 -33.26 10.96 -3.66
CA GLY A 380 -33.75 10.66 -5.02
C GLY A 380 -33.45 9.25 -5.53
N SER A 381 -32.36 8.64 -5.08
CA SER A 381 -31.97 7.28 -5.49
C SER A 381 -32.63 6.18 -4.64
N TYR A 382 -33.02 6.46 -3.39
CA TYR A 382 -33.65 5.48 -2.50
C TYR A 382 -35.00 5.00 -3.05
N LYS A 383 -35.83 5.91 -3.57
CA LYS A 383 -37.14 5.56 -4.18
C LYS A 383 -37.04 4.53 -5.30
N ASN A 384 -35.94 4.53 -6.05
CA ASN A 384 -35.74 3.62 -7.20
C ASN A 384 -35.01 2.32 -6.81
N GLN A 385 -34.34 2.27 -5.66
CA GLN A 385 -33.46 1.15 -5.28
C GLN A 385 -33.79 0.53 -3.91
N ASN A 386 -35.01 0.76 -3.40
CA ASN A 386 -35.47 0.30 -2.10
C ASN A 386 -35.28 -1.21 -1.88
N ALA A 387 -35.53 -2.05 -2.90
CA ALA A 387 -35.36 -3.50 -2.79
C ALA A 387 -33.92 -3.92 -2.44
N ILE A 388 -32.90 -3.24 -3.01
CA ILE A 388 -31.48 -3.53 -2.76
C ILE A 388 -31.11 -3.12 -1.32
N PHE A 389 -31.60 -1.96 -0.88
CA PHE A 389 -31.39 -1.47 0.48
C PHE A 389 -32.04 -2.39 1.53
N VAL A 390 -33.29 -2.81 1.32
CA VAL A 390 -33.97 -3.75 2.22
C VAL A 390 -33.23 -5.09 2.29
N ASN A 391 -32.69 -5.57 1.16
CA ASN A 391 -31.89 -6.79 1.15
C ASN A 391 -30.58 -6.62 1.94
N PHE A 392 -29.90 -5.48 1.79
CA PHE A 392 -28.73 -5.14 2.60
C PHE A 392 -29.04 -5.17 4.10
N CYS A 393 -30.12 -4.49 4.52
CA CYS A 393 -30.52 -4.44 5.92
C CYS A 393 -30.82 -5.83 6.51
N LYS A 394 -31.43 -6.73 5.73
CA LYS A 394 -31.66 -8.12 6.15
C LYS A 394 -30.39 -8.97 6.24
N THR A 395 -29.36 -8.61 5.48
CA THR A 395 -28.11 -9.38 5.38
C THR A 395 -27.18 -9.12 6.57
N ILE A 396 -27.26 -7.95 7.20
CA ILE A 396 -26.39 -7.56 8.31
C ILE A 396 -27.05 -7.91 9.66
N PRO A 397 -26.51 -8.88 10.42
CA PRO A 397 -27.09 -9.26 11.71
C PRO A 397 -27.02 -8.10 12.71
N GLY A 398 -28.11 -7.85 13.44
CA GLY A 398 -28.13 -6.86 14.54
C GLY A 398 -28.05 -5.40 14.10
N LEU A 399 -28.26 -5.09 12.82
CA LEU A 399 -28.26 -3.72 12.29
C LEU A 399 -29.40 -2.89 12.91
N ILE A 400 -29.05 -1.76 13.54
CA ILE A 400 -30.02 -0.82 14.10
C ILE A 400 -30.31 0.26 13.06
N ILE A 401 -31.55 0.39 12.63
CA ILE A 401 -31.94 1.25 11.51
C ILE A 401 -32.81 2.39 12.01
N GLN A 402 -32.51 3.62 11.58
CA GLN A 402 -33.34 4.79 11.79
C GLN A 402 -33.50 5.57 10.47
N ASP A 403 -34.68 6.12 10.23
CA ASP A 403 -34.92 7.06 9.14
C ASP A 403 -35.04 8.50 9.66
N ALA A 404 -34.75 9.47 8.80
CA ALA A 404 -34.93 10.88 9.11
C ALA A 404 -35.14 11.71 7.84
N LYS A 405 -36.18 12.56 7.85
CA LYS A 405 -36.61 13.40 6.71
C LYS A 405 -36.24 14.86 6.92
N ASP A 406 -36.24 15.32 8.16
CA ASP A 406 -35.94 16.70 8.54
C ASP A 406 -34.96 16.77 9.71
N SER A 407 -34.52 17.97 10.05
CA SER A 407 -33.50 18.20 11.08
C SER A 407 -33.89 17.69 12.47
N SER A 408 -35.18 17.72 12.82
CA SER A 408 -35.67 17.27 14.13
C SER A 408 -35.70 15.74 14.20
N GLU A 409 -36.12 15.09 13.11
CA GLU A 409 -36.04 13.64 12.98
C GLU A 409 -34.58 13.18 12.99
N PHE A 410 -33.65 13.88 12.33
CA PHE A 410 -32.21 13.54 12.38
C PHE A 410 -31.64 13.59 13.80
N GLU A 411 -32.00 14.60 14.59
CA GLU A 411 -31.58 14.71 15.98
C GLU A 411 -32.10 13.54 16.83
N THR A 412 -33.37 13.17 16.66
CA THR A 412 -33.99 12.04 17.37
C THR A 412 -33.37 10.70 16.97
N SER A 413 -33.18 10.48 15.67
CA SER A 413 -32.64 9.24 15.11
C SER A 413 -31.17 9.03 15.48
N ILE A 414 -30.34 10.07 15.40
CA ILE A 414 -28.92 9.98 15.83
C ILE A 414 -28.82 9.74 17.33
N ASN A 415 -29.61 10.43 18.16
CA ASN A 415 -29.60 10.21 19.61
C ASN A 415 -30.01 8.77 19.96
N THR A 416 -31.02 8.22 19.29
CA THR A 416 -31.45 6.82 19.49
C THR A 416 -30.34 5.83 19.15
N LEU A 417 -29.60 6.07 18.06
CA LEU A 417 -28.45 5.26 17.68
C LEU A 417 -27.29 5.38 18.68
N LEU A 418 -27.01 6.58 19.19
CA LEU A 418 -25.98 6.80 20.21
C LEU A 418 -26.33 6.12 21.54
N CYS A 419 -27.59 6.17 21.98
CA CYS A 419 -28.07 5.44 23.16
C CYS A 419 -27.86 3.93 23.05
N SER A 420 -27.88 3.40 21.82
CA SER A 420 -27.62 1.98 21.52
C SER A 420 -26.13 1.62 21.52
N LYS A 421 -25.23 2.57 21.82
CA LYS A 421 -23.76 2.39 21.90
C LYS A 421 -23.15 1.78 20.64
N ILE A 422 -23.56 2.28 19.48
CA ILE A 422 -23.04 1.83 18.19
C ILE A 422 -21.53 2.06 18.07
N ASP A 423 -20.82 1.10 17.48
CA ASP A 423 -19.40 1.21 17.16
C ASP A 423 -19.19 1.80 15.75
N VAL A 424 -20.12 1.55 14.82
CA VAL A 424 -20.11 2.05 13.44
C VAL A 424 -21.44 2.72 13.10
N LEU A 425 -21.41 3.90 12.48
CA LEU A 425 -22.57 4.59 11.93
C LEU A 425 -22.49 4.67 10.41
N ILE A 426 -23.46 4.06 9.74
CA ILE A 426 -23.62 4.13 8.29
C ILE A 426 -24.62 5.23 7.96
N ILE A 427 -24.21 6.20 7.15
CA ILE A 427 -25.04 7.30 6.67
C ILE A 427 -25.36 7.03 5.20
N VAL A 428 -26.63 6.79 4.90
CA VAL A 428 -27.11 6.55 3.53
C VAL A 428 -27.85 7.78 3.01
N GLY A 429 -27.21 8.54 2.13
CA GLY A 429 -27.69 9.87 1.78
C GLY A 429 -26.86 10.61 0.75
N GLY A 430 -27.26 11.85 0.46
CA GLY A 430 -26.42 12.82 -0.26
C GLY A 430 -25.63 13.72 0.71
N ASP A 431 -24.91 14.70 0.17
CA ASP A 431 -24.06 15.61 0.97
C ASP A 431 -24.83 16.30 2.12
N GLY A 432 -26.06 16.79 1.88
CA GLY A 432 -26.89 17.38 2.94
C GLY A 432 -27.33 16.39 4.05
N THR A 433 -27.50 15.11 3.72
CA THR A 433 -27.79 14.06 4.74
C THR A 433 -26.57 13.77 5.59
N THR A 434 -25.40 13.73 4.95
CA THR A 434 -24.11 13.63 5.64
C THR A 434 -23.90 14.83 6.57
N GLN A 435 -24.13 16.05 6.07
CA GLN A 435 -24.01 17.28 6.85
C GLN A 435 -24.94 17.28 8.08
N ALA A 436 -26.21 16.91 7.90
CA ALA A 436 -27.18 16.83 9.00
C ALA A 436 -26.73 15.82 10.07
N SER A 437 -26.31 14.63 9.64
CA SER A 437 -25.84 13.57 10.55
C SER A 437 -24.59 14.00 11.33
N LEU A 438 -23.61 14.61 10.66
CA LEU A 438 -22.38 15.14 11.29
C LEU A 438 -22.67 16.26 12.29
N THR A 439 -23.58 17.16 11.94
CA THR A 439 -24.00 18.26 12.82
C THR A 439 -24.69 17.73 14.08
N CYS A 440 -25.61 16.76 13.93
CA CYS A 440 -26.28 16.12 15.06
C CYS A 440 -25.29 15.36 15.96
N LEU A 441 -24.34 14.61 15.39
CA LEU A 441 -23.31 13.92 16.16
C LEU A 441 -22.46 14.87 17.00
N LEU A 442 -22.04 16.01 16.42
CA LEU A 442 -21.23 16.98 17.14
C LEU A 442 -21.99 17.64 18.29
N LYS A 443 -23.29 17.90 18.09
CA LYS A 443 -24.15 18.44 19.14
C LYS A 443 -24.36 17.45 20.29
N SER A 444 -24.38 16.15 19.99
CA SER A 444 -24.81 15.11 20.92
C SER A 444 -23.68 14.51 21.75
N CYS A 445 -22.46 14.42 21.21
CA CYS A 445 -21.32 13.81 21.91
C CYS A 445 -19.97 14.37 21.45
N PRO A 446 -18.94 14.35 22.31
CA PRO A 446 -17.60 14.78 21.92
C PRO A 446 -17.00 13.84 20.87
N LEU A 447 -16.11 14.37 20.00
CA LEU A 447 -15.44 13.61 18.92
C LEU A 447 -14.74 12.34 19.38
N THR A 448 -14.27 12.30 20.63
CA THR A 448 -13.62 11.13 21.24
C THR A 448 -14.54 9.93 21.40
N GLU A 449 -15.85 10.15 21.42
CA GLU A 449 -16.88 9.12 21.58
C GLU A 449 -17.53 8.73 20.26
N TRP A 450 -17.21 9.42 19.16
CA TRP A 450 -17.86 9.20 17.88
C TRP A 450 -17.71 7.75 17.38
N PRO A 451 -18.78 7.17 16.81
CA PRO A 451 -18.65 5.90 16.08
C PRO A 451 -17.78 6.08 14.84
N ILE A 452 -17.25 4.97 14.33
CA ILE A 452 -16.60 4.98 13.02
C ILE A 452 -17.68 5.29 11.98
N LEU A 453 -17.45 6.28 11.11
CA LEU A 453 -18.45 6.72 10.15
C LEU A 453 -18.31 5.97 8.83
N SER A 454 -19.40 5.71 8.12
CA SER A 454 -19.37 5.22 6.75
C SER A 454 -20.43 5.92 5.93
N ILE A 455 -20.12 6.30 4.69
CA ILE A 455 -21.03 7.08 3.84
C ILE A 455 -21.37 6.26 2.60
N VAL A 456 -22.65 5.99 2.40
CA VAL A 456 -23.18 5.38 1.17
C VAL A 456 -23.95 6.44 0.41
N SER A 457 -23.42 6.84 -0.75
CA SER A 457 -23.98 7.88 -1.58
C SER A 457 -25.32 7.47 -2.22
N SER A 458 -26.34 8.30 -2.04
CA SER A 458 -27.66 8.18 -2.69
C SER A 458 -28.21 9.50 -3.23
N GLY A 459 -27.43 10.59 -3.13
CA GLY A 459 -27.76 11.92 -3.64
C GLY A 459 -27.38 12.12 -5.10
N THR A 460 -27.54 13.35 -5.58
CA THR A 460 -27.11 13.75 -6.93
C THR A 460 -25.62 14.08 -6.94
N THR A 461 -25.15 15.01 -6.10
CA THR A 461 -23.78 15.55 -6.19
C THR A 461 -22.72 14.66 -5.52
N ASN A 462 -23.01 14.08 -4.35
CA ASN A 462 -22.19 13.12 -3.60
C ASN A 462 -20.69 13.46 -3.50
N MET A 463 -20.36 14.73 -3.32
CA MET A 463 -18.98 15.21 -3.30
C MET A 463 -18.18 14.65 -2.12
N THR A 464 -18.78 14.61 -0.93
CA THR A 464 -18.13 14.09 0.28
C THR A 464 -17.87 12.59 0.15
N ALA A 465 -18.85 11.85 -0.36
CA ALA A 465 -18.70 10.42 -0.59
C ALA A 465 -17.65 10.12 -1.67
N SER A 466 -17.51 10.96 -2.71
CA SER A 466 -16.54 10.79 -3.80
C SER A 466 -15.07 10.96 -3.37
N ASP A 467 -14.82 11.82 -2.37
CA ASP A 467 -13.49 12.01 -1.81
C ASP A 467 -13.14 10.94 -0.76
N ILE A 468 -14.10 10.64 0.12
CA ILE A 468 -13.91 9.74 1.26
C ILE A 468 -13.94 8.28 0.81
N ALA A 469 -14.92 7.92 -0.02
CA ALA A 469 -15.09 6.58 -0.58
C ALA A 469 -14.86 6.59 -2.09
N SER A 470 -14.51 5.45 -2.67
CA SER A 470 -14.47 5.34 -4.13
C SER A 470 -15.89 5.56 -4.67
N HIS A 471 -16.13 6.61 -5.46
CA HIS A 471 -17.44 6.88 -6.05
C HIS A 471 -17.88 5.67 -6.88
N GLN A 472 -18.79 4.88 -6.35
CA GLN A 472 -19.34 3.68 -6.97
C GLN A 472 -20.86 3.74 -6.97
N ASP A 473 -21.47 2.92 -7.80
CA ASP A 473 -22.91 2.68 -7.77
C ASP A 473 -23.32 2.18 -6.37
N ILE A 474 -24.43 2.69 -5.83
CA ILE A 474 -24.94 2.38 -4.49
C ILE A 474 -25.09 0.87 -4.27
N LYS A 475 -25.46 0.11 -5.31
CA LYS A 475 -25.54 -1.36 -5.25
C LYS A 475 -24.18 -1.98 -4.92
N LYS A 476 -23.12 -1.50 -5.58
CA LYS A 476 -21.76 -1.99 -5.37
C LYS A 476 -21.24 -1.55 -4.00
N SER A 477 -21.50 -0.30 -3.62
CA SER A 477 -21.16 0.23 -2.29
C SER A 477 -21.77 -0.60 -1.15
N LEU A 478 -23.07 -0.92 -1.23
CA LEU A 478 -23.74 -1.75 -0.23
C LEU A 478 -23.21 -3.20 -0.21
N LEU A 479 -22.90 -3.77 -1.38
CA LEU A 479 -22.31 -5.11 -1.47
C LEU A 479 -20.92 -5.19 -0.85
N ASP A 480 -20.05 -4.23 -1.18
CA ASP A 480 -18.68 -4.18 -0.67
C ASP A 480 -18.67 -3.89 0.83
N LEU A 481 -19.50 -2.94 1.30
CA LEU A 481 -19.71 -2.69 2.73
C LEU A 481 -20.21 -3.93 3.45
N SER A 482 -21.12 -4.71 2.86
CA SER A 482 -21.58 -5.98 3.45
C SER A 482 -20.45 -6.98 3.64
N ARG A 483 -19.51 -7.07 2.68
CA ARG A 483 -18.35 -7.99 2.82
C ARG A 483 -17.45 -7.58 3.97
N VAL A 484 -17.26 -6.27 4.17
CA VAL A 484 -16.47 -5.75 5.28
C VAL A 484 -17.17 -6.00 6.63
N LEU A 485 -18.46 -5.68 6.75
CA LEU A 485 -19.23 -5.88 7.98
C LEU A 485 -19.39 -7.37 8.36
N LEU A 486 -19.36 -8.27 7.37
CA LEU A 486 -19.41 -9.73 7.58
C LEU A 486 -18.02 -10.39 7.69
N ASN A 487 -16.95 -9.61 7.90
CA ASN A 487 -15.57 -10.08 8.02
C ASN A 487 -15.05 -10.92 6.84
N LYS A 488 -15.63 -10.74 5.65
CA LYS A 488 -15.13 -11.38 4.41
C LYS A 488 -13.98 -10.61 3.79
N THR A 489 -13.77 -9.36 4.19
CA THR A 489 -12.74 -8.47 3.67
C THR A 489 -12.26 -7.56 4.79
N SER A 490 -10.96 -7.28 4.85
CA SER A 490 -10.38 -6.41 5.87
C SER A 490 -10.89 -4.97 5.73
N PRO A 491 -11.33 -4.31 6.82
CA PRO A 491 -11.81 -2.93 6.77
C PRO A 491 -10.68 -1.97 6.43
N LEU A 492 -10.94 -1.01 5.54
CA LEU A 492 -10.05 0.11 5.24
C LEU A 492 -10.57 1.37 5.94
N PHE A 493 -9.66 2.25 6.35
CA PHE A 493 -10.01 3.48 7.04
C PHE A 493 -9.36 4.70 6.38
N THR A 494 -10.14 5.76 6.24
CA THR A 494 -9.66 7.09 5.88
C THR A 494 -10.02 8.09 6.95
N GLU A 495 -9.29 9.19 7.02
CA GLU A 495 -9.50 10.21 8.05
C GLU A 495 -9.71 11.56 7.38
N ARG A 496 -10.68 12.30 7.90
CA ARG A 496 -11.00 13.66 7.44
C ARG A 496 -11.31 14.55 8.61
N HIS A 497 -10.86 15.79 8.52
CA HIS A 497 -11.35 16.83 9.41
C HIS A 497 -12.73 17.29 8.94
N LEU A 498 -13.55 17.70 9.90
CA LEU A 498 -14.81 18.37 9.67
C LEU A 498 -14.57 19.86 9.52
N LEU A 499 -15.33 20.49 8.65
CA LEU A 499 -15.44 21.93 8.56
C LEU A 499 -16.62 22.36 9.40
N CYS A 500 -16.36 23.07 10.49
CA CYS A 500 -17.41 23.52 11.41
C CYS A 500 -17.54 25.04 11.44
N ILE A 501 -18.78 25.51 11.35
CA ILE A 501 -19.15 26.92 11.25
C ILE A 501 -19.81 27.35 12.57
N LYS A 502 -19.36 28.48 13.11
CA LYS A 502 -19.87 29.13 14.31
C LYS A 502 -20.12 30.61 14.01
N GLN A 503 -21.27 31.13 14.45
CA GLN A 503 -21.57 32.55 14.49
C GLN A 503 -22.31 32.86 15.79
N ALA A 504 -22.11 34.06 16.34
CA ALA A 504 -22.84 34.46 17.54
C ALA A 504 -24.35 34.37 17.31
N GLY A 505 -25.08 33.79 18.27
CA GLY A 505 -26.53 33.61 18.19
C GLY A 505 -27.02 32.50 17.25
N GLN A 506 -26.15 31.80 16.52
CA GLN A 506 -26.52 30.66 15.67
C GLN A 506 -25.95 29.34 16.20
N ALA A 507 -26.71 28.26 16.02
CA ALA A 507 -26.23 26.92 16.33
C ALA A 507 -25.04 26.52 15.44
N GLN A 508 -24.04 25.88 16.04
CA GLN A 508 -22.89 25.34 15.31
C GLN A 508 -23.34 24.28 14.30
N LYS A 509 -22.79 24.35 13.09
CA LYS A 509 -23.05 23.39 12.00
C LYS A 509 -21.74 22.84 11.48
N CYS A 510 -21.75 21.60 11.01
CA CYS A 510 -20.54 20.98 10.45
C CYS A 510 -20.84 20.26 9.15
N GLY A 511 -19.88 20.34 8.25
CA GLY A 511 -19.88 19.70 6.95
C GLY A 511 -18.45 19.47 6.47
N MET A 512 -18.24 19.46 5.16
CA MET A 512 -16.92 19.26 4.55
C MET A 512 -16.58 20.32 3.49
N PHE A 513 -17.57 21.02 2.96
CA PHE A 513 -17.40 22.05 1.93
C PHE A 513 -18.28 23.27 2.22
N PHE A 514 -17.65 24.43 2.31
CA PHE A 514 -18.29 25.73 2.46
C PHE A 514 -18.01 26.59 1.23
N SER A 515 -18.99 27.38 0.79
CA SER A 515 -18.75 28.39 -0.23
C SER A 515 -19.69 29.59 -0.13
N VAL A 516 -19.23 30.72 -0.64
CA VAL A 516 -19.98 31.98 -0.77
C VAL A 516 -19.73 32.59 -2.16
N GLY A 517 -20.46 33.65 -2.48
CA GLY A 517 -20.30 34.35 -3.75
C GLY A 517 -20.77 33.49 -4.91
N LEU A 518 -19.92 33.36 -5.93
CA LEU A 518 -20.34 32.77 -7.21
C LEU A 518 -20.88 31.33 -7.09
N ILE A 519 -20.15 30.44 -6.42
CA ILE A 519 -20.51 29.03 -6.31
C ILE A 519 -21.81 28.87 -5.49
N ALA A 520 -21.94 29.61 -4.38
CA ALA A 520 -23.16 29.59 -3.56
C ALA A 520 -24.39 30.01 -4.38
N ARG A 521 -24.29 31.06 -5.18
CA ARG A 521 -25.38 31.54 -6.05
C ARG A 521 -25.78 30.50 -7.10
N ILE A 522 -24.81 29.84 -7.75
CA ILE A 522 -25.07 28.77 -8.71
C ILE A 522 -25.82 27.61 -8.04
N VAL A 523 -25.37 27.18 -6.86
CA VAL A 523 -26.00 26.07 -6.13
C VAL A 523 -27.42 26.44 -5.70
N ILE A 524 -27.63 27.62 -5.09
CA ILE A 524 -28.95 28.11 -4.68
C ILE A 524 -29.92 28.17 -5.87
N PHE A 525 -29.46 28.72 -7.00
CA PHE A 525 -30.26 28.79 -8.21
C PHE A 525 -30.63 27.41 -8.77
N SER A 526 -29.65 26.50 -8.82
CA SER A 526 -29.88 25.13 -9.34
C SER A 526 -30.98 24.41 -8.56
N ARG A 527 -31.02 24.60 -7.23
CA ARG A 527 -32.04 24.01 -6.34
C ARG A 527 -33.44 24.56 -6.58
N GLY A 528 -33.56 25.81 -7.02
CA GLY A 528 -34.86 26.47 -7.25
C GLY A 528 -35.52 26.11 -8.58
N ARG A 529 -34.75 25.95 -9.67
CA ARG A 529 -35.31 25.75 -11.03
C ARG A 529 -35.06 24.37 -11.66
N ILE A 530 -34.01 23.66 -11.27
CA ILE A 530 -33.54 22.42 -11.95
C ILE A 530 -34.02 21.15 -11.22
N LYS A 531 -34.61 21.27 -10.01
CA LYS A 531 -35.04 20.15 -9.16
C LYS A 531 -36.03 19.18 -9.84
N ASN A 532 -36.72 19.59 -10.90
CA ASN A 532 -37.69 18.77 -11.63
C ASN A 532 -37.07 17.90 -12.75
N ILE A 533 -35.75 18.00 -13.02
CA ILE A 533 -35.10 17.24 -14.08
C ILE A 533 -34.29 16.08 -13.46
N LYS A 534 -34.74 14.83 -13.68
CA LYS A 534 -34.06 13.61 -13.22
C LYS A 534 -32.76 13.40 -14.00
N LEU A 535 -31.64 13.89 -13.48
CA LEU A 535 -30.32 13.73 -14.10
C LEU A 535 -29.30 13.16 -13.11
N ASN A 536 -28.37 12.36 -13.63
CA ASN A 536 -27.26 11.78 -12.86
C ASN A 536 -26.29 12.86 -12.37
N GLY A 537 -25.57 12.57 -11.27
CA GLY A 537 -24.83 13.53 -10.47
C GLY A 537 -23.86 14.47 -11.18
N GLU A 538 -22.89 13.90 -11.89
CA GLU A 538 -21.90 14.68 -12.63
C GLU A 538 -22.53 15.51 -13.76
N ILE A 539 -23.62 15.02 -14.35
CA ILE A 539 -24.39 15.73 -15.38
C ILE A 539 -25.14 16.91 -14.77
N TYR A 540 -25.70 16.77 -13.56
CA TYR A 540 -26.33 17.87 -12.83
C TYR A 540 -25.32 18.99 -12.51
N SER A 541 -24.13 18.61 -12.04
CA SER A 541 -23.03 19.54 -11.78
C SER A 541 -22.51 20.19 -13.06
N ALA A 542 -22.38 19.43 -14.15
CA ALA A 542 -21.98 19.94 -15.46
C ALA A 542 -23.01 20.94 -16.02
N ILE A 543 -24.30 20.65 -15.90
CA ILE A 543 -25.39 21.53 -16.35
C ILE A 543 -25.46 22.80 -15.48
N SER A 544 -25.29 22.67 -14.16
CA SER A 544 -25.23 23.84 -13.26
C SER A 544 -24.05 24.76 -13.62
N THR A 545 -22.92 24.18 -14.03
CA THR A 545 -21.76 24.91 -14.55
C THR A 545 -22.06 25.52 -15.92
N LEU A 546 -22.76 24.80 -16.81
CA LEU A 546 -23.20 25.28 -18.13
C LEU A 546 -24.12 26.50 -18.04
N PHE A 547 -25.05 26.50 -17.07
CA PHE A 547 -25.96 27.63 -16.83
C PHE A 547 -25.22 28.91 -16.41
N TYR A 548 -24.13 28.80 -15.64
CA TYR A 548 -23.27 29.94 -15.36
C TYR A 548 -22.66 30.53 -16.64
N PHE A 549 -22.19 29.68 -17.57
CA PHE A 549 -21.68 30.14 -18.86
C PHE A 549 -22.76 30.83 -19.70
N PHE A 550 -23.96 30.24 -19.78
CA PHE A 550 -25.09 30.86 -20.48
C PHE A 550 -25.46 32.22 -19.88
N ASP A 551 -25.48 32.35 -18.56
CA ASP A 551 -25.77 33.62 -17.90
C ASP A 551 -24.70 34.69 -18.15
N THR A 552 -23.42 34.31 -18.09
CA THR A 552 -22.29 35.22 -18.34
C THR A 552 -22.34 35.80 -19.77
N ILE A 553 -22.88 35.05 -20.73
CA ILE A 553 -22.98 35.46 -22.14
C ILE A 553 -24.26 36.27 -22.41
N TYR A 554 -25.40 35.89 -21.82
CA TYR A 554 -26.70 36.43 -22.24
C TYR A 554 -27.39 37.38 -21.24
N ASN A 555 -27.36 37.09 -19.93
CA ASN A 555 -28.27 37.75 -18.97
C ASN A 555 -27.57 38.48 -17.81
N HIS A 556 -26.29 38.21 -17.56
CA HIS A 556 -25.49 38.78 -16.46
C HIS A 556 -26.19 38.65 -15.09
N TYR A 557 -27.15 37.74 -14.90
CA TYR A 557 -27.99 37.64 -13.72
C TYR A 557 -27.17 37.43 -12.43
N PHE A 558 -26.13 36.60 -12.48
CA PHE A 558 -25.23 36.33 -11.36
C PHE A 558 -24.15 37.41 -11.18
N THR A 559 -23.87 38.21 -12.21
CA THR A 559 -22.82 39.25 -12.23
C THR A 559 -23.34 40.68 -12.03
N LYS A 560 -24.66 40.93 -12.17
CA LYS A 560 -25.28 42.27 -12.06
C LYS A 560 -25.57 42.73 -10.63
N THR A 561 -25.52 41.83 -9.63
CA THR A 561 -25.81 42.16 -8.23
C THR A 561 -24.62 42.85 -7.56
N LEU A 562 -24.92 43.83 -6.68
CA LEU A 562 -23.96 44.66 -5.96
C LEU A 562 -22.72 43.88 -5.50
N LYS A 563 -21.54 44.35 -5.91
CA LYS A 563 -20.25 43.90 -5.38
C LYS A 563 -20.17 44.31 -3.90
N LYS A 564 -20.69 43.48 -3.01
CA LYS A 564 -20.40 43.61 -1.59
C LYS A 564 -18.99 43.06 -1.33
N LYS A 565 -18.29 43.71 -0.41
CA LYS A 565 -16.96 43.30 0.07
C LYS A 565 -17.11 42.16 1.08
N ILE A 566 -16.19 41.21 1.00
CA ILE A 566 -16.00 40.12 1.96
C ILE A 566 -14.65 40.36 2.62
N PHE A 567 -14.66 40.53 3.94
CA PHE A 567 -13.41 40.60 4.70
C PHE A 567 -13.05 39.22 5.21
N ILE A 568 -11.83 38.80 4.89
CA ILE A 568 -11.32 37.46 5.18
C ILE A 568 -10.15 37.61 6.16
N SER A 569 -10.24 36.97 7.32
CA SER A 569 -9.14 36.88 8.28
C SER A 569 -8.66 35.43 8.34
N LEU A 570 -7.42 35.20 7.94
CA LEU A 570 -6.72 33.92 7.97
C LEU A 570 -5.62 33.98 9.01
N GLU A 571 -5.89 33.44 10.20
CA GLU A 571 -4.98 33.44 11.36
C GLU A 571 -4.56 34.87 11.76
N GLU A 572 -3.59 35.49 11.08
CA GLU A 572 -3.13 36.87 11.28
C GLU A 572 -3.17 37.75 10.02
N LYS A 573 -3.51 37.18 8.85
CA LYS A 573 -3.53 37.89 7.57
C LYS A 573 -4.95 38.30 7.21
N LYS A 574 -5.13 39.57 6.86
CA LYS A 574 -6.41 40.11 6.41
C LYS A 574 -6.39 40.31 4.90
N PHE A 575 -7.44 39.82 4.23
CA PHE A 575 -7.66 39.98 2.81
C PHE A 575 -9.04 40.56 2.55
N GLU A 576 -9.18 41.16 1.38
CA GLU A 576 -10.44 41.68 0.87
C GLU A 576 -10.78 41.01 -0.46
N SER A 577 -12.01 40.54 -0.59
CA SER A 577 -12.56 39.93 -1.80
C SER A 577 -13.95 40.48 -2.08
N ASP A 578 -14.49 40.22 -3.26
CA ASP A 578 -15.84 40.64 -3.65
C ASP A 578 -16.79 39.45 -3.75
N THR A 579 -18.09 39.70 -3.60
CA THR A 579 -19.14 38.68 -3.74
C THR A 579 -19.36 38.17 -5.16
N SER A 580 -18.89 38.90 -6.16
CA SER A 580 -18.85 38.45 -7.57
C SER A 580 -17.73 37.43 -7.85
N GLN A 581 -16.89 37.18 -6.85
CA GLN A 581 -15.66 36.44 -6.96
C GLN A 581 -15.78 35.05 -6.28
N LEU A 582 -14.80 34.18 -6.52
CA LEU A 582 -14.83 32.81 -6.03
C LEU A 582 -14.26 32.77 -4.61
N LEU A 583 -14.98 32.14 -3.68
CA LEU A 583 -14.49 31.80 -2.34
C LEU A 583 -15.11 30.47 -1.89
N PHE A 584 -14.26 29.51 -1.55
CA PHE A 584 -14.68 28.28 -0.89
C PHE A 584 -13.64 27.82 0.13
N VAL A 585 -14.12 27.02 1.08
CA VAL A 585 -13.31 26.37 2.11
C VAL A 585 -13.72 24.89 2.13
N SER A 586 -12.76 23.97 2.16
CA SER A 586 -13.02 22.54 2.08
C SER A 586 -12.07 21.75 2.97
N SER A 587 -12.56 20.70 3.63
CA SER A 587 -11.72 19.69 4.30
C SER A 587 -11.51 18.41 3.47
N LEU A 588 -12.05 18.39 2.23
CA LEU A 588 -11.88 17.29 1.26
C LEU A 588 -10.59 17.43 0.46
N ASP A 589 -9.96 16.31 0.08
CA ASP A 589 -8.75 16.29 -0.77
C ASP A 589 -9.08 16.48 -2.26
N ARG A 590 -10.31 16.14 -2.67
CA ARG A 590 -10.84 16.21 -4.03
C ARG A 590 -12.25 16.76 -4.00
N LEU A 591 -12.57 17.62 -4.97
CA LEU A 591 -13.93 18.08 -5.23
C LEU A 591 -14.51 17.31 -6.44
N LEU A 592 -15.60 17.85 -6.99
CA LEU A 592 -16.27 17.32 -8.20
C LEU A 592 -15.29 17.07 -9.36
N PHE A 593 -15.54 16.03 -10.14
CA PHE A 593 -14.69 15.58 -11.25
C PHE A 593 -13.24 15.24 -10.84
N GLY A 594 -13.01 14.96 -9.55
CA GLY A 594 -11.68 14.70 -9.01
C GLY A 594 -10.76 15.94 -8.96
N MET A 595 -11.33 17.14 -9.11
CA MET A 595 -10.58 18.39 -9.11
C MET A 595 -9.86 18.63 -7.78
N ARG A 596 -8.66 19.20 -7.88
CA ARG A 596 -7.84 19.61 -6.73
C ARG A 596 -7.47 21.09 -6.82
N PRO A 597 -8.42 22.00 -6.57
CA PRO A 597 -8.20 23.44 -6.67
C PRO A 597 -7.46 24.00 -5.44
N TYR A 598 -6.43 23.29 -4.98
CA TYR A 598 -5.66 23.60 -3.79
C TYR A 598 -4.17 23.63 -4.15
N TRP A 599 -3.49 24.74 -3.85
CA TRP A 599 -2.04 24.90 -4.05
C TRP A 599 -1.35 25.55 -2.84
N GLY A 600 -2.07 25.65 -1.71
CA GLY A 600 -1.49 25.96 -0.41
C GLY A 600 -0.46 24.91 -0.01
N LYS A 601 0.65 25.37 0.60
CA LYS A 601 1.77 24.50 1.02
C LYS A 601 1.74 24.19 2.52
N GLU A 602 0.85 24.84 3.26
CA GLU A 602 0.73 24.72 4.70
C GLU A 602 0.14 23.36 5.09
N LYS A 603 0.41 22.88 6.30
CA LYS A 603 -0.02 21.55 6.79
C LYS A 603 -1.22 21.67 7.71
N HIS A 604 -2.28 22.29 7.23
CA HIS A 604 -3.51 22.53 7.97
C HIS A 604 -4.72 21.86 7.29
N PRO A 605 -5.81 21.58 8.04
CA PRO A 605 -6.87 20.70 7.57
C PRO A 605 -7.91 21.36 6.66
N LEU A 606 -8.03 22.69 6.64
CA LEU A 606 -8.97 23.39 5.77
C LEU A 606 -8.23 24.00 4.58
N HIS A 607 -8.64 23.62 3.37
CA HIS A 607 -8.20 24.23 2.13
C HIS A 607 -9.09 25.41 1.78
N VAL A 608 -8.51 26.61 1.79
CA VAL A 608 -9.20 27.86 1.43
C VAL A 608 -8.70 28.29 0.06
N THR A 609 -9.62 28.55 -0.87
CA THR A 609 -9.29 29.14 -2.18
C THR A 609 -10.23 30.29 -2.47
N PHE A 610 -9.66 31.44 -2.79
CA PHE A 610 -10.42 32.65 -3.09
C PHE A 610 -9.71 33.54 -4.11
N THR A 611 -10.45 34.47 -4.70
CA THR A 611 -9.91 35.49 -5.62
C THR A 611 -9.81 36.86 -4.96
N THR A 612 -8.87 37.69 -5.43
CA THR A 612 -8.78 39.12 -5.09
C THR A 612 -9.16 39.99 -6.28
N GLY A 613 -9.34 41.31 -6.08
CA GLY A 613 -9.93 42.28 -7.02
C GLY A 613 -9.45 42.29 -8.49
N GLU A 614 -8.33 41.62 -8.83
CA GLU A 614 -7.76 41.56 -10.18
C GLU A 614 -7.94 40.22 -10.92
N ALA A 615 -8.79 39.30 -10.43
CA ALA A 615 -8.91 37.97 -11.03
C ALA A 615 -9.40 37.99 -12.50
N LYS A 616 -8.58 37.46 -13.43
CA LYS A 616 -8.90 37.36 -14.87
C LYS A 616 -9.09 35.89 -15.29
N LYS A 617 -9.96 35.65 -16.28
CA LYS A 617 -10.05 34.38 -17.06
C LYS A 617 -10.40 33.10 -16.27
N LEU A 618 -11.46 33.13 -15.45
CA LEU A 618 -11.97 31.98 -14.65
C LEU A 618 -12.07 30.66 -15.43
N LEU A 619 -12.59 30.68 -16.67
CA LEU A 619 -12.73 29.49 -17.50
C LEU A 619 -11.39 28.82 -17.84
N ARG A 620 -10.35 29.62 -18.16
CA ARG A 620 -9.02 29.08 -18.48
C ARG A 620 -8.37 28.47 -17.24
N VAL A 621 -8.60 29.06 -16.06
CA VAL A 621 -8.08 28.54 -14.79
C VAL A 621 -8.81 27.24 -14.42
N ALA A 622 -10.14 27.21 -14.51
CA ALA A 622 -10.94 26.01 -14.23
C ALA A 622 -10.58 24.83 -15.16
N LEU A 623 -10.47 25.06 -16.48
CA LEU A 623 -10.06 24.02 -17.44
C LEU A 623 -8.64 23.51 -17.15
N LYS A 624 -7.70 24.40 -16.81
CA LYS A 624 -6.34 23.97 -16.47
C LYS A 624 -6.28 23.20 -15.15
N ILE A 625 -7.10 23.50 -14.15
CA ILE A 625 -7.19 22.73 -12.90
C ILE A 625 -7.71 21.31 -13.17
N ILE A 626 -8.66 21.16 -14.10
CA ILE A 626 -9.21 19.86 -14.50
C ILE A 626 -8.16 19.04 -15.27
N PHE A 627 -7.46 19.64 -16.23
CA PHE A 627 -6.59 18.90 -17.17
C PHE A 627 -5.09 18.87 -16.79
N ARG A 628 -4.56 19.82 -16.00
CA ARG A 628 -3.13 19.94 -15.64
C ARG A 628 -2.91 20.56 -14.24
N PRO A 629 -3.09 19.79 -13.14
CA PRO A 629 -3.08 20.30 -11.77
C PRO A 629 -1.70 20.78 -11.24
N LYS A 630 -0.58 20.46 -11.90
CA LYS A 630 0.78 20.74 -11.39
C LYS A 630 1.46 22.01 -11.93
N SER A 631 0.82 22.78 -12.81
CA SER A 631 1.52 23.77 -13.65
C SER A 631 0.94 25.20 -13.64
N ILE A 632 0.30 25.65 -12.54
CA ILE A 632 -0.36 26.97 -12.54
C ILE A 632 0.30 27.89 -11.50
N ASP A 633 0.91 28.98 -11.96
CA ASP A 633 1.13 30.19 -11.15
C ASP A 633 -0.20 30.95 -10.99
N ALA A 634 -1.14 30.34 -10.27
CA ALA A 634 -2.50 30.87 -10.10
C ALA A 634 -2.51 32.23 -9.37
N LYS A 635 -1.44 32.48 -8.61
CA LYS A 635 -1.19 33.73 -7.90
C LYS A 635 -1.09 34.94 -8.85
N GLU A 636 -0.43 34.80 -10.00
CA GLU A 636 -0.32 35.86 -11.01
C GLU A 636 -1.66 36.19 -11.69
N LEU A 637 -2.65 35.29 -11.57
CA LEU A 637 -3.99 35.45 -12.13
C LEU A 637 -5.02 35.93 -11.08
N GLY A 638 -4.58 36.28 -9.87
CA GLY A 638 -5.43 36.78 -8.79
C GLY A 638 -6.13 35.70 -7.97
N TYR A 639 -5.68 34.43 -8.04
CA TYR A 639 -6.21 33.32 -7.23
C TYR A 639 -5.24 32.97 -6.11
N LEU A 640 -5.74 33.00 -4.87
CA LEU A 640 -5.00 32.64 -3.67
C LEU A 640 -5.54 31.33 -3.10
N SER A 641 -4.64 30.49 -2.59
CA SER A 641 -4.99 29.25 -1.91
C SER A 641 -4.07 29.06 -0.71
N PHE A 642 -4.65 28.78 0.45
CA PHE A 642 -3.95 28.57 1.71
C PHE A 642 -4.58 27.37 2.43
N ASN A 643 -3.77 26.63 3.18
CA ASN A 643 -4.33 25.68 4.15
C ASN A 643 -4.30 26.34 5.54
N VAL A 644 -5.42 26.33 6.26
CA VAL A 644 -5.55 26.99 7.59
C VAL A 644 -6.30 26.11 8.60
N ASN A 645 -6.09 26.37 9.89
CA ASN A 645 -6.89 25.75 10.95
C ASN A 645 -8.23 26.46 11.13
N LYS A 646 -8.23 27.79 10.98
CA LYS A 646 -9.36 28.67 11.26
C LYS A 646 -9.39 29.83 10.26
N ILE A 647 -10.58 30.20 9.83
CA ILE A 647 -10.86 31.36 8.98
C ILE A 647 -12.06 32.11 9.55
N GLU A 648 -11.98 33.44 9.60
CA GLU A 648 -13.09 34.31 9.98
C GLU A 648 -13.52 35.14 8.78
N LEU A 649 -14.82 35.18 8.54
CA LEU A 649 -15.41 35.86 7.40
C LEU A 649 -16.45 36.88 7.89
N LEU A 650 -16.30 38.14 7.49
CA LEU A 650 -17.32 39.16 7.70
C LEU A 650 -18.00 39.46 6.37
N LEU A 651 -19.27 39.03 6.23
CA LEU A 651 -20.06 39.20 5.02
C LEU A 651 -21.57 39.24 5.31
N ASP A 652 -22.33 39.71 4.33
CA ASP A 652 -23.79 39.90 4.39
C ASP A 652 -24.44 39.32 3.12
N GLU A 653 -24.24 38.02 2.90
CA GLU A 653 -24.69 37.27 1.71
C GLU A 653 -25.04 35.83 2.08
N PRO A 654 -25.89 35.13 1.31
CA PRO A 654 -26.10 33.71 1.53
C PRO A 654 -24.84 32.89 1.25
N TYR A 655 -24.62 31.86 2.07
CA TYR A 655 -23.56 30.88 1.88
C TYR A 655 -24.14 29.48 1.72
N ILE A 656 -23.32 28.54 1.25
CA ILE A 656 -23.65 27.12 1.23
C ILE A 656 -22.70 26.33 2.13
N LEU A 657 -23.22 25.31 2.78
CA LEU A 657 -22.46 24.27 3.48
C LEU A 657 -22.96 22.93 2.95
N ASP A 658 -22.08 22.12 2.35
CA ASP A 658 -22.40 20.83 1.72
C ASP A 658 -23.61 20.87 0.75
N GLY A 659 -23.81 22.02 0.11
CA GLY A 659 -24.91 22.28 -0.83
C GLY A 659 -26.21 22.78 -0.19
N GLU A 660 -26.29 22.87 1.14
CA GLU A 660 -27.41 23.47 1.87
C GLU A 660 -27.20 24.98 2.04
N PRO A 661 -28.20 25.82 1.68
CA PRO A 661 -28.07 27.27 1.77
C PRO A 661 -28.40 27.79 3.16
N TYR A 662 -27.65 28.81 3.58
CA TYR A 662 -27.83 29.51 4.84
C TYR A 662 -27.63 31.01 4.65
N GLN A 663 -28.10 31.79 5.62
CA GLN A 663 -27.92 33.23 5.65
C GLN A 663 -26.96 33.63 6.78
N VAL A 664 -26.13 34.63 6.50
CA VAL A 664 -25.27 35.30 7.49
C VAL A 664 -25.53 36.80 7.36
N LYS A 665 -25.67 37.47 8.50
CA LYS A 665 -25.74 38.93 8.56
C LYS A 665 -24.47 39.43 9.24
N ALA A 666 -23.85 40.47 8.67
CA ALA A 666 -22.64 41.05 9.24
C ALA A 666 -22.87 41.65 10.65
N GLN A 667 -24.11 41.98 10.98
CA GLN A 667 -24.53 42.49 12.30
C GLN A 667 -24.36 41.47 13.42
N ASP A 668 -24.40 40.16 13.10
CA ASP A 668 -24.29 39.06 14.05
C ASP A 668 -22.82 38.68 14.34
N GLY A 669 -21.86 39.50 13.90
CA GLY A 669 -20.43 39.27 14.04
C GLY A 669 -19.85 38.34 12.96
N PRO A 670 -18.52 38.07 13.02
CA PRO A 670 -17.83 37.28 12.00
C PRO A 670 -18.26 35.80 12.04
N LEU A 671 -18.38 35.22 10.85
CA LEU A 671 -18.58 33.79 10.64
C LEU A 671 -17.24 33.08 10.82
N CYS A 672 -17.09 32.31 11.89
CA CYS A 672 -15.89 31.53 12.18
C CYS A 672 -16.03 30.13 11.60
N ILE A 673 -15.06 29.71 10.78
CA ILE A 673 -14.96 28.35 10.26
C ILE A 673 -13.67 27.73 10.78
N GLU A 674 -13.80 26.55 11.39
CA GLU A 674 -12.71 25.84 12.08
C GLU A 674 -12.67 24.37 11.65
N GLY A 675 -11.46 23.85 11.47
CA GLY A 675 -11.23 22.43 11.19
C GLY A 675 -11.24 21.62 12.48
N ILE A 676 -12.21 20.72 12.65
CA ILE A 676 -12.35 19.89 13.85
C ILE A 676 -12.19 18.42 13.49
N GLY A 677 -11.47 17.66 14.32
CA GLY A 677 -11.18 16.25 14.11
C GLY A 677 -9.69 16.02 14.28
N PRO A 678 -9.10 15.07 13.54
CA PRO A 678 -9.68 14.24 12.46
C PRO A 678 -10.70 13.17 12.91
N THR A 679 -11.62 12.80 12.02
CA THR A 679 -12.64 11.76 12.21
C THR A 679 -12.37 10.56 11.30
N THR A 680 -12.59 9.35 11.81
CA THR A 680 -12.34 8.09 11.08
C THR A 680 -13.56 7.64 10.28
N PHE A 681 -13.34 7.34 9.01
CA PHE A 681 -14.32 6.81 8.06
C PHE A 681 -13.93 5.39 7.61
N LEU A 682 -14.87 4.46 7.71
CA LEU A 682 -14.80 3.11 7.14
C LEU A 682 -15.08 3.16 5.63
N VAL A 683 -14.14 2.61 4.86
CA VAL A 683 -14.18 2.49 3.40
C VAL A 683 -13.91 1.05 2.97
N TRP A 684 -14.21 0.72 1.72
CA TRP A 684 -14.14 -0.64 1.16
C TRP A 684 -13.43 -0.69 -0.19
#